data_AF-A0A1Y6HSR8-F1
#
_entry.id   AF-A0A1Y6HSR8-F1
#
_cell.length_a   1.000
_cell.length_b   1.000
_cell.length_c   1.000
_cell.angle_alpha   90.00
_cell.angle_beta   90.00
_cell.angle_gamma   90.00
#
_symmetry.space_group_name_H-M   'P 1'
#
loop_
_entity.id
_entity.type
_entity.pdbx_description
1 polymer ?
#
loop_
_entity_poly.entity_id
_entity_poly.type
_entity_poly.pdbx_seq_one_letter_code
_entity_poly.pdbx_strand_id
1 'polypeptide(L)'
;MTESESISALVTALPEKYQPIFGHPELSEGSSRGCEDRLTLIAQCAKRMQDALGRPLRVLDLGCAQGFFSLSLAADGHRVHGVDFLDRNIALCQALVRDNSALEATFEHATVEEVIERLEDRAYDLVLGLSVFHHLVHAQGIARVNGLCQKLADSTEAGIFEMALREEPLYWAGSLPSEPAELLAGYAFTRLLSRQTTHLSAIARPLYFASSRFWYVDEVVGKFDSWSSESHAHGMGTHQYSRRYYFGGGVFVKKMTLGMGDRAQINFKEFRNEVDFLRNPPDGYGAPRLIAALDDRFDLFLAREMMKGRLLSELIDDETLYDADRVVSELLDQLVALERARLYHNDVRCWNVLMTQDGHAVLIDYGAISPEATDSSWLDDPLLAFLITVKEILERRIVPTSPSREPALDLMSLPFRYRNAFVRLFGRARARWTFQELQDNLASPEPVSDEVPEWMSIYQYLQQSLRTYSGHVRALYMQSEHEHAALMASESSLARVRDDAQQGQEKFVALQLELEMAANRYHDLEENSRRMAEWSKELEEHAKDLEQSARQLSEQAATLEARAVEAEASRNGFREQAAELQARAAKFEANNLQLSDRIAELEIELEERQRACELAELLAANVGRLTAERDQLQEEIAQKQLSNGRLEADIAELQSTVASLLQRIERFETSGEHDRRRLKELQANLSQRNQDVETARARVRELEYSVSALEELIAEFYTSRSWRVTAPLRWVTTKVLRRDNPSAQIVPRKTEPANAIVYGGDLPSPAEAALEKRLAALDQIGRRVRKPEQ
;
A
#
# COMPACT_ATOMS: atom_id res chain seq x y z
N MET A 1 29.44 3.75 -54.35
CA MET A 1 29.54 2.36 -53.87
C MET A 1 30.56 2.37 -52.76
N THR A 2 30.11 2.54 -51.52
CA THR A 2 30.95 2.44 -50.31
C THR A 2 31.16 0.96 -50.02
N GLU A 3 32.43 0.54 -49.89
CA GLU A 3 32.80 -0.81 -49.47
C GLU A 3 32.09 -1.15 -48.15
N SER A 4 31.37 -2.27 -48.09
CA SER A 4 30.80 -2.73 -46.82
C SER A 4 31.95 -3.13 -45.90
N GLU A 5 32.08 -2.47 -44.76
CA GLU A 5 33.04 -2.87 -43.72
C GLU A 5 32.81 -4.33 -43.34
N SER A 6 33.90 -5.10 -43.28
CA SER A 6 33.86 -6.50 -42.84
C SER A 6 33.37 -6.60 -41.39
N ILE A 7 32.54 -7.60 -41.07
CA ILE A 7 32.05 -7.85 -39.70
C ILE A 7 33.20 -7.89 -38.69
N SER A 8 34.33 -8.48 -39.05
CA SER A 8 35.50 -8.53 -38.16
C SER A 8 36.04 -7.14 -37.81
N ALA A 9 35.99 -6.18 -38.74
CA ALA A 9 36.41 -4.80 -38.49
C ALA A 9 35.42 -4.08 -37.56
N LEU A 10 34.10 -4.29 -37.79
CA LEU A 10 33.05 -3.74 -36.93
C LEU A 10 33.12 -4.27 -35.49
N VAL A 11 33.38 -5.57 -35.31
CA VAL A 11 33.58 -6.18 -33.99
C VAL A 11 34.81 -5.58 -33.30
N THR A 12 35.91 -5.38 -34.02
CA THR A 12 37.14 -4.77 -33.47
C THR A 12 36.93 -3.31 -33.06
N ALA A 13 36.00 -2.61 -33.72
CA ALA A 13 35.68 -1.22 -33.42
C ALA A 13 34.76 -1.05 -32.19
N LEU A 14 34.18 -2.13 -31.64
CA LEU A 14 33.28 -2.03 -30.50
C LEU A 14 34.00 -1.47 -29.25
N PRO A 15 33.39 -0.53 -28.50
CA PRO A 15 33.95 -0.05 -27.24
C PRO A 15 34.07 -1.16 -26.19
N GLU A 16 33.08 -2.06 -26.19
CA GLU A 16 33.04 -3.26 -25.36
C GLU A 16 32.31 -4.37 -26.12
N LYS A 17 32.86 -5.59 -26.07
CA LYS A 17 32.18 -6.78 -26.57
C LYS A 17 31.32 -7.40 -25.48
N TYR A 18 30.12 -6.85 -25.29
CA TYR A 18 29.22 -7.24 -24.20
C TYR A 18 28.58 -8.62 -24.40
N GLN A 19 28.20 -8.96 -25.63
CA GLN A 19 27.49 -10.19 -26.02
C GLN A 19 28.30 -11.04 -27.01
N PRO A 20 27.97 -12.34 -27.15
CA PRO A 20 28.42 -13.15 -28.29
C PRO A 20 27.96 -12.55 -29.64
N ILE A 21 28.72 -12.81 -30.69
CA ILE A 21 28.40 -12.33 -32.04
C ILE A 21 27.58 -13.41 -32.77
N PHE A 22 26.33 -13.09 -33.08
CA PHE A 22 25.39 -14.02 -33.71
C PHE A 22 25.95 -14.59 -35.02
N GLY A 23 25.89 -15.92 -35.21
CA GLY A 23 26.40 -16.59 -36.40
C GLY A 23 27.93 -16.68 -36.51
N HIS A 24 28.68 -16.07 -35.58
CA HIS A 24 30.14 -15.99 -35.59
C HIS A 24 30.75 -16.44 -34.23
N PRO A 25 30.73 -17.74 -33.91
CA PRO A 25 31.33 -18.26 -32.68
C PRO A 25 32.84 -17.94 -32.60
N GLU A 26 33.53 -17.86 -33.73
CA GLU A 26 34.95 -17.49 -33.84
C GLU A 26 35.23 -16.04 -33.41
N LEU A 27 34.25 -15.14 -33.52
CA LEU A 27 34.35 -13.75 -33.08
C LEU A 27 33.79 -13.54 -31.66
N SER A 28 33.24 -14.59 -31.06
CA SER A 28 32.59 -14.54 -29.75
C SER A 28 33.56 -14.71 -28.58
N GLU A 29 34.78 -15.19 -28.80
CA GLU A 29 35.80 -15.37 -27.75
C GLU A 29 36.19 -14.06 -27.04
N GLY A 30 35.99 -13.97 -25.72
CA GLY A 30 36.25 -12.77 -24.92
C GLY A 30 35.05 -11.82 -24.74
N SER A 31 33.82 -12.28 -24.98
CA SER A 31 32.62 -11.52 -24.62
C SER A 31 32.47 -11.41 -23.10
N SER A 32 32.09 -10.24 -22.59
CA SER A 32 31.93 -10.00 -21.14
C SER A 32 30.84 -10.89 -20.50
N ARG A 33 29.88 -11.41 -21.28
CA ARG A 33 28.70 -12.08 -20.72
C ARG A 33 28.22 -13.30 -21.51
N GLY A 34 28.08 -14.45 -20.82
CA GLY A 34 27.31 -15.59 -21.30
C GLY A 34 25.84 -15.20 -21.48
N CYS A 35 25.26 -15.52 -22.64
CA CYS A 35 23.91 -15.12 -23.01
C CYS A 35 22.98 -16.32 -23.22
N GLU A 36 23.52 -17.54 -23.25
CA GLU A 36 22.86 -18.79 -23.60
C GLU A 36 21.77 -19.19 -22.57
N ASP A 37 22.07 -19.09 -21.28
CA ASP A 37 21.11 -19.41 -20.21
C ASP A 37 19.91 -18.46 -20.24
N ARG A 38 20.16 -17.17 -20.47
CA ARG A 38 19.11 -16.14 -20.60
C ARG A 38 18.31 -16.33 -21.87
N LEU A 39 18.99 -16.59 -22.99
CA LEU A 39 18.34 -16.82 -24.28
C LEU A 39 17.39 -18.01 -24.20
N THR A 40 17.78 -19.09 -23.53
CA THR A 40 16.92 -20.27 -23.35
C THR A 40 15.59 -19.90 -22.68
N LEU A 41 15.64 -19.13 -21.59
CA LEU A 41 14.43 -18.69 -20.87
C LEU A 41 13.59 -17.70 -21.69
N ILE A 42 14.25 -16.75 -22.37
CA ILE A 42 13.58 -15.76 -23.21
C ILE A 42 12.89 -16.43 -24.40
N ALA A 43 13.58 -17.33 -25.10
CA ALA A 43 13.03 -18.07 -26.24
C ALA A 43 11.88 -18.99 -25.81
N GLN A 44 11.98 -19.66 -24.67
CA GLN A 44 10.87 -20.45 -24.11
C GLN A 44 9.65 -19.57 -23.81
N CYS A 45 9.86 -18.41 -23.17
CA CYS A 45 8.77 -17.46 -22.91
C CYS A 45 8.14 -16.95 -24.22
N ALA A 46 8.96 -16.54 -25.18
CA ALA A 46 8.51 -16.08 -26.49
C ALA A 46 7.71 -17.16 -27.22
N LYS A 47 8.18 -18.41 -27.19
CA LYS A 47 7.48 -19.55 -27.78
C LYS A 47 6.11 -19.81 -27.14
N ARG A 48 6.04 -19.79 -25.81
CA ARG A 48 4.77 -19.97 -25.07
C ARG A 48 3.77 -18.84 -25.38
N MET A 49 4.26 -17.60 -25.48
CA MET A 49 3.44 -16.45 -25.88
C MET A 49 2.98 -16.55 -27.34
N GLN A 50 3.86 -16.98 -28.26
CA GLN A 50 3.52 -17.24 -29.66
C GLN A 50 2.39 -18.26 -29.75
N ASP A 51 2.48 -19.37 -29.00
CA ASP A 51 1.48 -20.41 -29.00
C ASP A 51 0.13 -19.89 -28.45
N ALA A 52 0.15 -19.03 -27.42
CA ALA A 52 -1.04 -18.38 -26.88
C ALA A 52 -1.64 -17.28 -27.80
N LEU A 53 -0.84 -16.68 -28.68
CA LEU A 53 -1.28 -15.68 -29.67
C LEU A 53 -1.65 -16.30 -31.02
N GLY A 54 -1.18 -17.50 -31.32
CA GLY A 54 -1.38 -18.17 -32.61
C GLY A 54 -0.61 -17.55 -33.79
N ARG A 55 0.39 -16.71 -33.52
CA ARG A 55 1.23 -16.05 -34.54
C ARG A 55 2.61 -15.67 -33.98
N PRO A 56 3.63 -15.49 -34.82
CA PRO A 56 4.92 -14.94 -34.39
C PRO A 56 4.78 -13.60 -33.66
N LEU A 57 5.71 -13.33 -32.74
CA LEU A 57 5.73 -12.13 -31.93
C LEU A 57 6.37 -10.96 -32.66
N ARG A 58 5.92 -9.75 -32.31
CA ARG A 58 6.62 -8.49 -32.55
C ARG A 58 7.38 -8.14 -31.29
N VAL A 59 8.71 -8.17 -31.36
CA VAL A 59 9.60 -8.01 -30.21
C VAL A 59 10.33 -6.67 -30.31
N LEU A 60 10.39 -5.94 -29.20
CA LEU A 60 11.23 -4.76 -29.04
C LEU A 60 12.37 -5.08 -28.07
N ASP A 61 13.62 -4.88 -28.47
CA ASP A 61 14.80 -5.11 -27.64
C ASP A 61 15.45 -3.77 -27.28
N LEU A 62 15.27 -3.33 -26.03
CA LEU A 62 15.74 -2.05 -25.50
C LEU A 62 17.17 -2.19 -24.93
N GLY A 63 18.13 -1.52 -25.55
CA GLY A 63 19.55 -1.70 -25.23
C GLY A 63 20.08 -3.01 -25.81
N CYS A 64 19.83 -3.25 -27.11
CA CYS A 64 20.10 -4.53 -27.77
C CYS A 64 21.60 -4.86 -27.88
N ALA A 65 22.50 -3.91 -27.65
CA ALA A 65 23.95 -4.06 -27.78
C ALA A 65 24.34 -4.68 -29.14
N GLN A 66 25.02 -5.83 -29.16
CA GLN A 66 25.43 -6.50 -30.40
C GLN A 66 24.31 -7.37 -31.03
N GLY A 67 23.08 -7.27 -30.53
CA GLY A 67 21.89 -7.83 -31.16
C GLY A 67 21.71 -9.33 -30.98
N PHE A 68 22.44 -9.97 -30.06
CA PHE A 68 22.43 -11.43 -29.91
C PHE A 68 21.02 -11.99 -29.63
N PHE A 69 20.29 -11.41 -28.68
CA PHE A 69 18.92 -11.82 -28.37
C PHE A 69 17.96 -11.50 -29.51
N SER A 70 18.08 -10.29 -30.08
CA SER A 70 17.27 -9.85 -31.20
C SER A 70 17.36 -10.79 -32.41
N LEU A 71 18.57 -11.13 -32.84
CA LEU A 71 18.81 -11.99 -34.00
C LEU A 71 18.41 -13.44 -33.72
N SER A 72 18.60 -13.92 -32.49
CA SER A 72 18.18 -15.26 -32.09
C SER A 72 16.66 -15.42 -32.13
N LEU A 73 15.91 -14.45 -31.60
CA LEU A 73 14.44 -14.47 -31.68
C LEU A 73 13.94 -14.28 -33.11
N ALA A 74 14.64 -13.49 -33.94
CA ALA A 74 14.34 -13.40 -35.36
C ALA A 74 14.57 -14.73 -36.09
N ALA A 75 15.58 -15.50 -35.70
CA ALA A 75 15.86 -16.83 -36.24
C ALA A 75 14.76 -17.85 -35.86
N ASP A 76 14.11 -17.66 -34.71
CA ASP A 76 12.90 -18.41 -34.31
C ASP A 76 11.63 -17.95 -35.05
N GLY A 77 11.76 -17.01 -36.00
CA GLY A 77 10.69 -16.54 -36.88
C GLY A 77 9.88 -15.37 -36.33
N HIS A 78 10.35 -14.69 -35.28
CA HIS A 78 9.74 -13.47 -34.78
C HIS A 78 10.18 -12.23 -35.56
N ARG A 79 9.36 -11.18 -35.50
CA ARG A 79 9.73 -9.86 -36.02
C ARG A 79 10.35 -9.05 -34.90
N VAL A 80 11.61 -8.64 -35.05
CA VAL A 80 12.34 -7.99 -33.95
C VAL A 80 12.82 -6.59 -34.32
N HIS A 81 12.66 -5.66 -33.41
CA HIS A 81 13.22 -4.33 -33.49
C HIS A 81 14.18 -4.10 -32.33
N GLY A 82 15.48 -3.99 -32.60
CA GLY A 82 16.51 -3.67 -31.61
C GLY A 82 16.88 -2.19 -31.60
N VAL A 83 17.08 -1.63 -30.41
CA VAL A 83 17.46 -0.23 -30.21
C VAL A 83 18.66 -0.16 -29.28
N ASP A 84 19.65 0.67 -29.64
CA ASP A 84 20.83 0.95 -28.83
C ASP A 84 21.32 2.39 -29.08
N PHE A 85 21.86 3.03 -28.06
CA PHE A 85 22.36 4.41 -28.16
C PHE A 85 23.77 4.50 -28.76
N LEU A 86 24.49 3.38 -28.91
CA LEU A 86 25.81 3.35 -29.54
C LEU A 86 25.69 3.03 -31.03
N ASP A 87 26.09 3.99 -31.86
CA ASP A 87 26.18 3.87 -33.31
C ASP A 87 26.95 2.62 -33.77
N ARG A 88 28.06 2.29 -33.10
CA ARG A 88 28.90 1.11 -33.42
C ARG A 88 28.19 -0.22 -33.18
N ASN A 89 27.37 -0.31 -32.13
CA ASN A 89 26.55 -1.49 -31.85
C ASN A 89 25.55 -1.70 -32.99
N ILE A 90 24.83 -0.63 -33.35
CA ILE A 90 23.83 -0.66 -34.43
C ILE A 90 24.45 -0.98 -35.79
N ALA A 91 25.62 -0.41 -36.11
CA ALA A 91 26.33 -0.70 -37.35
C ALA A 91 26.67 -2.20 -37.49
N LEU A 92 27.11 -2.83 -36.40
CA LEU A 92 27.35 -4.28 -36.35
C LEU A 92 26.05 -5.07 -36.51
N CYS A 93 25.00 -4.75 -35.75
CA CYS A 93 23.70 -5.43 -35.85
C CYS A 93 23.13 -5.37 -37.28
N GLN A 94 23.21 -4.21 -37.93
CA GLN A 94 22.78 -4.06 -39.32
C GLN A 94 23.65 -4.87 -40.30
N ALA A 95 24.94 -5.02 -40.03
CA ALA A 95 25.81 -5.90 -40.83
C ALA A 95 25.41 -7.38 -40.65
N LEU A 96 25.15 -7.82 -39.41
CA LEU A 96 24.71 -9.18 -39.11
C LEU A 96 23.36 -9.52 -39.78
N VAL A 97 22.41 -8.58 -39.85
CA VAL A 97 21.15 -8.78 -40.59
C VAL A 97 21.39 -8.86 -42.09
N ARG A 98 22.30 -8.06 -42.66
CA ARG A 98 22.63 -8.14 -44.10
C ARG A 98 23.19 -9.51 -44.47
N ASP A 99 24.01 -10.10 -43.60
CA ASP A 99 24.56 -11.46 -43.79
C ASP A 99 23.52 -12.56 -43.55
N ASN A 100 22.39 -12.23 -42.91
CA ASN A 100 21.29 -13.13 -42.60
C ASN A 100 19.96 -12.58 -43.11
N SER A 101 19.85 -12.35 -44.43
CA SER A 101 18.70 -11.66 -45.05
C SER A 101 17.33 -12.32 -44.87
N ALA A 102 17.27 -13.55 -44.37
CA ALA A 102 16.03 -14.25 -44.04
C ALA A 102 15.43 -13.83 -42.69
N LEU A 103 16.21 -13.14 -41.84
CA LEU A 103 15.77 -12.71 -40.52
C LEU A 103 14.94 -11.42 -40.62
N GLU A 104 13.79 -11.40 -39.96
CA GLU A 104 12.95 -10.21 -39.88
C GLU A 104 13.35 -9.32 -38.68
N ALA A 105 14.57 -8.77 -38.75
CA ALA A 105 15.12 -7.90 -37.72
C ALA A 105 15.48 -6.50 -38.24
N THR A 106 15.11 -5.45 -37.50
CA THR A 106 15.48 -4.06 -37.77
C THR A 106 16.20 -3.45 -36.58
N PHE A 107 17.15 -2.54 -36.83
CA PHE A 107 17.96 -1.91 -35.79
C PHE A 107 18.02 -0.40 -35.95
N GLU A 108 17.78 0.32 -34.85
CA GLU A 108 17.73 1.78 -34.79
C GLU A 108 18.71 2.34 -33.76
N HIS A 109 19.40 3.41 -34.16
CA HIS A 109 20.20 4.22 -33.25
C HIS A 109 19.31 5.27 -32.59
N ALA A 110 18.91 5.02 -31.34
CA ALA A 110 18.08 5.90 -30.53
C ALA A 110 18.26 5.59 -29.04
N THR A 111 17.83 6.50 -28.16
CA THR A 111 17.78 6.23 -26.72
C THR A 111 16.55 5.41 -26.35
N VAL A 112 16.62 4.69 -25.23
CA VAL A 112 15.51 3.85 -24.74
C VAL A 112 14.28 4.72 -24.44
N GLU A 113 14.50 5.89 -23.87
CA GLU A 113 13.49 6.86 -23.45
C GLU A 113 12.69 7.37 -24.65
N GLU A 114 13.37 7.85 -25.68
CA GLU A 114 12.73 8.34 -26.92
C GLU A 114 11.87 7.26 -27.58
N VAL A 115 12.35 6.00 -27.56
CA VAL A 115 11.62 4.87 -28.13
C VAL A 115 10.37 4.57 -27.32
N ILE A 116 10.46 4.54 -25.99
CA ILE A 116 9.31 4.28 -25.11
C ILE A 116 8.26 5.38 -25.25
N GLU A 117 8.67 6.65 -25.34
CA GLU A 117 7.76 7.79 -25.41
C GLU A 117 6.92 7.80 -26.70
N ARG A 118 7.50 7.37 -27.82
CA ARG A 118 6.79 7.26 -29.11
C ARG A 118 6.06 5.94 -29.31
N LEU A 119 6.01 5.05 -28.31
CA LEU A 119 5.29 3.78 -28.43
C LEU A 119 3.80 4.00 -28.64
N GLU A 120 3.31 3.49 -29.77
CA GLU A 120 1.89 3.32 -30.05
C GLU A 120 1.34 2.10 -29.30
N ASP A 121 0.03 2.13 -29.01
CA ASP A 121 -0.64 1.03 -28.32
C ASP A 121 -0.54 -0.27 -29.14
N ARG A 122 -0.09 -1.34 -28.48
CA ARG A 122 0.06 -2.69 -29.05
C ARG A 122 0.94 -2.76 -30.29
N ALA A 123 1.93 -1.87 -30.40
CA ALA A 123 2.94 -1.96 -31.44
C ALA A 123 3.79 -3.24 -31.30
N TYR A 124 4.07 -3.65 -30.06
CA TYR A 124 4.88 -4.83 -29.74
C TYR A 124 4.15 -5.77 -28.78
N ASP A 125 4.40 -7.07 -28.96
CA ASP A 125 3.86 -8.13 -28.11
C ASP A 125 4.81 -8.43 -26.94
N LEU A 126 6.13 -8.32 -27.16
CA LEU A 126 7.14 -8.61 -26.15
C LEU A 126 8.21 -7.51 -26.14
N VAL A 127 8.56 -7.02 -24.96
CA VAL A 127 9.69 -6.10 -24.76
C VAL A 127 10.80 -6.79 -23.99
N LEU A 128 12.04 -6.66 -24.44
CA LEU A 128 13.22 -7.06 -23.69
C LEU A 128 13.88 -5.81 -23.10
N GLY A 129 14.13 -5.83 -21.80
CA GLY A 129 14.80 -4.77 -21.06
C GLY A 129 15.89 -5.35 -20.18
N LEU A 130 16.99 -5.78 -20.80
CA LEU A 130 17.98 -6.63 -20.15
C LEU A 130 19.15 -5.81 -19.63
N SER A 131 19.27 -5.62 -18.31
CA SER A 131 20.38 -4.88 -17.70
C SER A 131 20.56 -3.47 -18.27
N VAL A 132 19.47 -2.76 -18.55
CA VAL A 132 19.51 -1.42 -19.16
C VAL A 132 18.95 -0.32 -18.26
N PHE A 133 17.85 -0.57 -17.55
CA PHE A 133 17.11 0.44 -16.79
C PHE A 133 17.90 1.09 -15.64
N HIS A 134 18.91 0.40 -15.10
CA HIS A 134 19.73 0.95 -14.01
C HIS A 134 20.57 2.16 -14.44
N HIS A 135 20.95 2.26 -15.72
CA HIS A 135 21.58 3.46 -16.28
C HIS A 135 20.61 4.65 -16.29
N LEU A 136 19.35 4.41 -16.68
CA LEU A 136 18.31 5.44 -16.72
C LEU A 136 17.95 5.89 -15.30
N VAL A 137 17.84 4.96 -14.34
CA VAL A 137 17.55 5.31 -12.94
C VAL A 137 18.65 6.18 -12.35
N HIS A 138 19.92 5.84 -12.59
CA HIS A 138 21.05 6.63 -12.10
C HIS A 138 21.08 8.03 -12.74
N ALA A 139 20.72 8.15 -14.01
CA ALA A 139 20.74 9.43 -14.73
C ALA A 139 19.52 10.33 -14.46
N GLN A 140 18.32 9.75 -14.31
CA GLN A 140 17.05 10.49 -14.33
C GLN A 140 16.18 10.27 -13.09
N GLY A 141 16.58 9.35 -12.20
CA GLY A 141 15.86 9.02 -10.98
C GLY A 141 14.72 8.01 -11.17
N ILE A 142 14.30 7.42 -10.04
CA ILE A 142 13.33 6.33 -9.97
C ILE A 142 11.95 6.74 -10.54
N ALA A 143 11.46 7.93 -10.17
CA ALA A 143 10.12 8.39 -10.57
C ALA A 143 9.95 8.49 -12.09
N ARG A 144 10.98 8.99 -12.79
CA ARG A 144 10.97 9.10 -14.26
C ARG A 144 10.95 7.71 -14.91
N VAL A 145 11.78 6.78 -14.44
CA VAL A 145 11.84 5.42 -14.97
C VAL A 145 10.55 4.64 -14.68
N ASN A 146 9.92 4.84 -13.52
CA ASN A 146 8.58 4.31 -13.24
C ASN A 146 7.56 4.75 -14.30
N GLY A 147 7.58 6.03 -14.70
CA GLY A 147 6.71 6.53 -15.77
C GLY A 147 6.96 5.84 -17.12
N LEU A 148 8.21 5.55 -17.46
CA LEU A 148 8.56 4.80 -18.67
C LEU A 148 8.10 3.33 -18.59
N CYS A 149 8.30 2.68 -17.45
CA CYS A 149 7.80 1.32 -17.23
C CYS A 149 6.27 1.24 -17.26
N GLN A 150 5.56 2.25 -16.74
CA GLN A 150 4.11 2.34 -16.86
C GLN A 150 3.68 2.46 -18.32
N LYS A 151 4.32 3.34 -19.09
CA LYS A 151 4.05 3.50 -20.53
C LYS A 151 4.27 2.18 -21.30
N LEU A 152 5.32 1.43 -20.95
CA LEU A 152 5.56 0.08 -21.49
C LEU A 152 4.42 -0.89 -21.12
N ALA A 153 4.00 -0.91 -19.86
CA ALA A 153 2.91 -1.77 -19.38
C ALA A 153 1.58 -1.46 -20.06
N ASP A 154 1.33 -0.20 -20.40
CA ASP A 154 0.11 0.24 -21.08
C ASP A 154 0.13 -0.08 -22.57
N SER A 155 1.29 -0.02 -23.21
CA SER A 155 1.42 -0.06 -24.68
C SER A 155 1.85 -1.42 -25.24
N THR A 156 2.21 -2.40 -24.38
CA THR A 156 2.74 -3.70 -24.79
C THR A 156 2.06 -4.85 -24.08
N GLU A 157 2.10 -6.06 -24.66
CA GLU A 157 1.43 -7.22 -24.08
C GLU A 157 2.22 -7.82 -22.91
N ALA A 158 3.54 -7.93 -23.01
CA ALA A 158 4.43 -8.37 -21.94
C ALA A 158 5.86 -7.82 -22.09
N GLY A 159 6.66 -7.95 -21.03
CA GLY A 159 8.08 -7.68 -21.05
C GLY A 159 8.90 -8.66 -20.20
N ILE A 160 10.15 -8.85 -20.59
CA ILE A 160 11.17 -9.57 -19.83
C ILE A 160 12.26 -8.59 -19.43
N PHE A 161 12.44 -8.45 -18.12
CA PHE A 161 13.29 -7.42 -17.53
C PHE A 161 14.36 -8.05 -16.67
N GLU A 162 15.61 -7.71 -16.94
CA GLU A 162 16.71 -8.06 -16.06
C GLU A 162 17.14 -6.82 -15.28
N MET A 163 16.92 -6.85 -13.97
CA MET A 163 17.05 -5.67 -13.13
C MET A 163 18.35 -5.73 -12.32
N ALA A 164 19.13 -4.66 -12.37
CA ALA A 164 20.27 -4.52 -11.47
C ALA A 164 19.79 -4.24 -10.03
N LEU A 165 20.66 -4.55 -9.08
CA LEU A 165 20.34 -4.49 -7.65
C LEU A 165 21.13 -3.39 -6.94
N ARG A 166 20.51 -2.78 -5.93
CA ARG A 166 21.13 -1.73 -5.10
C ARG A 166 22.33 -2.26 -4.32
N GLU A 167 22.35 -3.55 -4.04
CA GLU A 167 23.39 -4.25 -3.30
C GLU A 167 24.67 -4.46 -4.15
N GLU A 168 24.61 -4.24 -5.48
CA GLU A 168 25.78 -4.39 -6.33
C GLU A 168 26.90 -3.41 -5.93
N PRO A 169 28.18 -3.84 -5.94
CA PRO A 169 29.31 -3.02 -5.49
C PRO A 169 29.77 -2.04 -6.60
N LEU A 170 28.83 -1.30 -7.19
CA LEU A 170 29.04 -0.41 -8.33
C LEU A 170 28.57 1.01 -7.99
N TYR A 171 29.20 2.02 -8.60
CA TYR A 171 28.98 3.43 -8.25
C TYR A 171 27.52 3.90 -8.41
N TRP A 172 26.78 3.31 -9.35
CA TRP A 172 25.38 3.64 -9.62
C TRP A 172 24.38 2.89 -8.73
N ALA A 173 24.80 1.85 -8.01
CA ALA A 173 23.91 0.96 -7.28
C ALA A 173 23.11 1.69 -6.18
N GLY A 174 23.75 2.65 -5.50
CA GLY A 174 23.11 3.44 -4.44
C GLY A 174 21.88 4.26 -4.89
N SER A 175 21.75 4.53 -6.19
CA SER A 175 20.62 5.25 -6.82
C SER A 175 19.41 4.37 -7.10
N LEU A 176 19.53 3.05 -7.01
CA LEU A 176 18.46 2.10 -7.32
C LEU A 176 17.46 1.96 -6.16
N PRO A 177 16.21 1.54 -6.45
CA PRO A 177 15.23 1.22 -5.42
C PRO A 177 15.70 0.06 -4.54
N SER A 178 15.10 -0.07 -3.34
CA SER A 178 15.31 -1.22 -2.46
C SER A 178 14.84 -2.52 -3.10
N GLU A 179 13.64 -2.52 -3.69
CA GLU A 179 13.11 -3.67 -4.40
C GLU A 179 13.04 -3.36 -5.91
N PRO A 180 13.76 -4.10 -6.76
CA PRO A 180 13.77 -3.83 -8.21
C PRO A 180 12.39 -4.03 -8.86
N ALA A 181 11.53 -4.85 -8.25
CA ALA A 181 10.16 -5.09 -8.71
C ALA A 181 9.27 -3.84 -8.59
N GLU A 182 9.65 -2.83 -7.81
CA GLU A 182 8.94 -1.54 -7.70
C GLU A 182 8.85 -0.85 -9.08
N LEU A 183 9.91 -0.97 -9.91
CA LEU A 183 9.93 -0.42 -11.26
C LEU A 183 8.92 -1.09 -12.19
N LEU A 184 8.44 -2.28 -11.85
CA LEU A 184 7.49 -3.06 -12.62
C LEU A 184 6.07 -3.00 -12.03
N ALA A 185 5.82 -2.13 -11.05
CA ALA A 185 4.54 -2.02 -10.36
C ALA A 185 3.36 -1.67 -11.30
N GLY A 186 3.63 -1.05 -12.45
CA GLY A 186 2.62 -0.77 -13.49
C GLY A 186 2.05 -2.01 -14.18
N TYR A 187 2.73 -3.15 -14.07
CA TYR A 187 2.24 -4.42 -14.60
C TYR A 187 1.33 -5.14 -13.60
N ALA A 188 0.20 -5.65 -14.10
CA ALA A 188 -0.74 -6.41 -13.28
C ALA A 188 -0.17 -7.75 -12.80
N PHE A 189 0.60 -8.43 -13.65
CA PHE A 189 1.24 -9.71 -13.38
C PHE A 189 2.75 -9.56 -13.42
N THR A 190 3.43 -10.07 -12.40
CA THR A 190 4.89 -10.15 -12.34
C THR A 190 5.31 -11.50 -11.77
N ARG A 191 6.38 -12.08 -12.33
CA ARG A 191 6.98 -13.34 -11.88
C ARG A 191 8.49 -13.28 -12.00
N LEU A 192 9.21 -13.75 -10.99
CA LEU A 192 10.64 -14.00 -11.07
C LEU A 192 10.89 -15.29 -11.86
N LEU A 193 11.54 -15.20 -13.02
CA LEU A 193 11.90 -16.36 -13.83
C LEU A 193 13.17 -17.03 -13.33
N SER A 194 14.18 -16.23 -13.00
CA SER A 194 15.49 -16.72 -12.56
C SER A 194 16.33 -15.60 -11.96
N ARG A 195 17.45 -15.96 -11.34
CA ARG A 195 18.52 -15.03 -10.97
C ARG A 195 19.75 -15.30 -11.82
N GLN A 196 20.24 -14.27 -12.50
CA GLN A 196 21.28 -14.34 -13.51
C GLN A 196 22.60 -13.82 -12.95
N THR A 197 23.64 -14.66 -12.98
CA THR A 197 24.98 -14.24 -12.58
C THR A 197 25.51 -13.14 -13.50
N THR A 198 26.33 -12.24 -12.94
CA THR A 198 27.00 -11.19 -13.71
C THR A 198 28.51 -11.40 -13.68
N HIS A 199 29.23 -10.82 -14.64
CA HIS A 199 30.69 -10.76 -14.60
C HIS A 199 31.21 -9.64 -13.68
N LEU A 200 30.31 -8.79 -13.17
CA LEU A 200 30.64 -7.58 -12.40
C LEU A 200 30.72 -7.86 -10.89
N SER A 201 29.90 -8.78 -10.38
CA SER A 201 29.88 -9.14 -8.96
C SER A 201 29.28 -10.53 -8.71
N ALA A 202 29.41 -11.02 -7.48
CA ALA A 202 28.77 -12.26 -7.04
C ALA A 202 27.24 -12.13 -6.89
N ILE A 203 26.68 -10.92 -7.03
CA ILE A 203 25.26 -10.66 -6.88
C ILE A 203 24.56 -10.95 -8.22
N ALA A 204 23.61 -11.88 -8.17
CA ALA A 204 22.84 -12.30 -9.33
C ALA A 204 21.59 -11.41 -9.51
N ARG A 205 21.40 -10.91 -10.72
CA ARG A 205 20.30 -10.03 -11.11
C ARG A 205 19.00 -10.80 -11.33
N PRO A 206 17.86 -10.38 -10.78
CA PRO A 206 16.59 -11.02 -11.08
C PRO A 206 16.15 -10.76 -12.54
N LEU A 207 15.69 -11.83 -13.19
CA LEU A 207 15.03 -11.79 -14.49
C LEU A 207 13.53 -11.96 -14.26
N TYR A 208 12.74 -10.92 -14.54
CA TYR A 208 11.30 -10.90 -14.37
C TYR A 208 10.58 -11.07 -15.69
N PHE A 209 9.47 -11.81 -15.65
CA PHE A 209 8.38 -11.69 -16.62
C PHE A 209 7.33 -10.73 -16.03
N ALA A 210 6.90 -9.75 -16.81
CA ALA A 210 5.87 -8.80 -16.41
C ALA A 210 4.85 -8.61 -17.53
N SER A 211 3.56 -8.54 -17.20
CA SER A 211 2.50 -8.38 -18.19
C SER A 211 1.21 -7.84 -17.57
N SER A 212 0.45 -7.09 -18.37
CA SER A 212 -0.90 -6.64 -18.03
C SER A 212 -1.99 -7.43 -18.75
N ARG A 213 -1.62 -8.51 -19.45
CA ARG A 213 -2.50 -9.30 -20.34
C ARG A 213 -2.30 -10.81 -20.24
N PHE A 214 -1.11 -11.25 -19.82
CA PHE A 214 -0.70 -12.63 -19.74
C PHE A 214 -0.29 -13.01 -18.32
N TRP A 215 -0.75 -14.17 -17.88
CA TRP A 215 -0.21 -14.85 -16.71
C TRP A 215 0.81 -15.89 -17.16
N TYR A 216 1.80 -16.16 -16.31
CA TYR A 216 2.81 -17.19 -16.56
C TYR A 216 3.05 -18.01 -15.29
N VAL A 217 2.47 -19.21 -15.21
CA VAL A 217 2.56 -20.10 -14.05
C VAL A 217 3.26 -21.40 -14.45
N ASP A 218 4.32 -21.76 -13.72
CA ASP A 218 5.20 -22.90 -14.04
C ASP A 218 5.71 -22.78 -15.49
N GLU A 219 5.29 -23.67 -16.38
CA GLU A 219 5.63 -23.66 -17.80
C GLU A 219 4.42 -23.32 -18.70
N VAL A 220 3.37 -22.70 -18.14
CA VAL A 220 2.13 -22.40 -18.89
C VAL A 220 1.89 -20.90 -18.94
N VAL A 221 1.63 -20.39 -20.14
CA VAL A 221 1.25 -19.00 -20.39
C VAL A 221 -0.18 -18.96 -20.90
N GLY A 222 -0.97 -18.02 -20.41
CA GLY A 222 -2.32 -17.77 -20.90
C GLY A 222 -2.73 -16.31 -20.70
N LYS A 223 -3.86 -15.94 -21.29
CA LYS A 223 -4.39 -14.58 -21.21
C LYS A 223 -5.30 -14.40 -20.01
N PHE A 224 -5.36 -13.18 -19.50
CA PHE A 224 -6.41 -12.72 -18.59
C PHE A 224 -7.01 -11.41 -19.10
N ASP A 225 -8.30 -11.23 -18.83
CA ASP A 225 -9.10 -10.08 -19.25
C ASP A 225 -9.21 -9.05 -18.11
N SER A 226 -9.21 -9.52 -16.86
CA SER A 226 -9.27 -8.69 -15.66
C SER A 226 -8.49 -9.32 -14.51
N TRP A 227 -8.21 -8.51 -13.48
CA TRP A 227 -7.57 -8.95 -12.25
C TRP A 227 -8.06 -8.14 -11.04
N SER A 228 -7.86 -8.67 -9.84
CA SER A 228 -8.23 -8.05 -8.56
C SER A 228 -7.17 -8.33 -7.49
N SER A 229 -6.96 -7.38 -6.57
CA SER A 229 -6.18 -7.58 -5.33
C SER A 229 -7.03 -8.10 -4.16
N GLU A 230 -8.35 -8.18 -4.34
CA GLU A 230 -9.30 -8.67 -3.33
C GLU A 230 -9.99 -9.95 -3.80
N SER A 231 -10.28 -10.86 -2.86
CA SER A 231 -10.95 -12.14 -3.13
C SER A 231 -12.45 -11.97 -3.43
N HIS A 232 -13.10 -10.99 -2.82
CA HIS A 232 -14.52 -10.65 -2.98
C HIS A 232 -14.81 -9.27 -2.34
N ALA A 233 -15.99 -8.69 -2.60
CA ALA A 233 -16.39 -7.37 -2.11
C ALA A 233 -16.34 -7.22 -0.57
N HIS A 234 -16.54 -8.32 0.17
CA HIS A 234 -16.41 -8.37 1.65
C HIS A 234 -14.96 -8.56 2.13
N GLY A 235 -13.98 -8.51 1.22
CA GLY A 235 -12.58 -8.81 1.48
C GLY A 235 -11.87 -7.73 2.29
N MET A 236 -12.32 -6.46 2.19
CA MET A 236 -11.91 -5.32 3.04
C MET A 236 -10.41 -5.31 3.41
N GLY A 237 -9.51 -5.56 2.45
CA GLY A 237 -8.06 -5.59 2.70
C GLY A 237 -7.56 -6.69 3.67
N THR A 238 -8.38 -7.71 3.98
CA THR A 238 -8.04 -8.79 4.93
C THR A 238 -6.69 -9.41 4.65
N HIS A 239 -6.26 -9.53 3.38
CA HIS A 239 -4.97 -10.12 2.99
C HIS A 239 -3.81 -9.13 2.83
N GLN A 240 -3.94 -7.87 3.27
CA GLN A 240 -2.89 -6.85 3.18
C GLN A 240 -2.27 -6.73 1.76
N TYR A 241 -3.07 -6.92 0.72
CA TYR A 241 -2.64 -6.92 -0.69
C TYR A 241 -1.61 -8.00 -1.08
N SER A 242 -1.39 -9.01 -0.23
CA SER A 242 -0.48 -10.14 -0.51
C SER A 242 -0.99 -11.11 -1.58
N ARG A 243 -2.21 -10.92 -2.09
CA ARG A 243 -2.84 -11.83 -3.07
C ARG A 243 -3.31 -11.06 -4.30
N ARG A 244 -3.21 -11.70 -5.46
CA ARG A 244 -3.79 -11.22 -6.72
C ARG A 244 -4.53 -12.35 -7.42
N TYR A 245 -5.66 -12.02 -8.02
CA TYR A 245 -6.55 -12.94 -8.72
C TYR A 245 -6.70 -12.48 -10.16
N TYR A 246 -6.50 -13.36 -11.12
CA TYR A 246 -6.58 -13.07 -12.56
C TYR A 246 -7.65 -13.93 -13.21
N PHE A 247 -8.43 -13.32 -14.10
CA PHE A 247 -9.61 -13.93 -14.72
C PHE A 247 -9.55 -13.74 -16.24
N GLY A 248 -9.66 -14.82 -17.01
CA GLY A 248 -9.84 -14.71 -18.46
C GLY A 248 -9.64 -16.03 -19.20
N GLY A 249 -10.17 -16.12 -20.42
CA GLY A 249 -10.01 -17.31 -21.27
C GLY A 249 -10.52 -18.62 -20.66
N GLY A 250 -11.45 -18.57 -19.70
CA GLY A 250 -11.91 -19.75 -18.95
C GLY A 250 -10.90 -20.25 -17.90
N VAL A 251 -9.92 -19.44 -17.52
CA VAL A 251 -8.88 -19.73 -16.53
C VAL A 251 -8.96 -18.74 -15.37
N PHE A 252 -8.71 -19.26 -14.17
CA PHE A 252 -8.54 -18.50 -12.95
C PHE A 252 -7.13 -18.71 -12.42
N VAL A 253 -6.42 -17.62 -12.13
CA VAL A 253 -5.07 -17.66 -11.54
C VAL A 253 -5.05 -16.94 -10.20
N LYS A 254 -4.49 -17.59 -9.19
CA LYS A 254 -4.28 -17.05 -7.84
C LYS A 254 -2.76 -16.91 -7.62
N LYS A 255 -2.31 -15.69 -7.35
CA LYS A 255 -0.94 -15.35 -6.92
C LYS A 255 -0.96 -14.99 -5.44
N MET A 256 -0.05 -15.54 -4.64
CA MET A 256 0.09 -15.26 -3.21
C MET A 256 1.56 -14.97 -2.88
N THR A 257 1.85 -13.80 -2.34
CA THR A 257 3.20 -13.39 -1.95
C THR A 257 3.51 -13.82 -0.52
N LEU A 258 4.72 -14.34 -0.30
CA LEU A 258 5.22 -14.84 0.99
C LEU A 258 6.06 -13.80 1.77
N GLY A 259 6.51 -12.72 1.12
CA GLY A 259 7.37 -11.70 1.73
C GLY A 259 6.65 -10.59 2.53
N MET A 260 5.32 -10.56 2.56
CA MET A 260 4.55 -9.48 3.20
C MET A 260 3.89 -9.93 4.51
N GLY A 261 4.46 -9.50 5.63
CA GLY A 261 3.91 -9.68 6.98
C GLY A 261 3.89 -11.14 7.50
N ASP A 262 3.16 -11.36 8.59
CA ASP A 262 3.07 -12.68 9.27
C ASP A 262 2.22 -13.72 8.50
N ARG A 263 1.79 -13.42 7.26
CA ARG A 263 0.83 -14.24 6.49
C ARG A 263 1.47 -15.30 5.61
N ALA A 264 2.80 -15.34 5.50
CA ALA A 264 3.51 -16.30 4.66
C ALA A 264 3.09 -17.76 4.94
N GLN A 265 2.98 -18.14 6.22
CA GLN A 265 2.63 -19.51 6.63
C GLN A 265 1.19 -19.87 6.24
N ILE A 266 0.26 -18.92 6.35
CA ILE A 266 -1.15 -19.11 6.00
C ILE A 266 -1.29 -19.26 4.49
N ASN A 267 -0.69 -18.35 3.70
CA ASN A 267 -0.68 -18.42 2.25
C ASN A 267 -0.09 -19.75 1.75
N PHE A 268 1.00 -20.21 2.38
CA PHE A 268 1.62 -21.48 2.05
C PHE A 268 0.74 -22.69 2.40
N LYS A 269 0.08 -22.70 3.57
CA LYS A 269 -0.86 -23.76 3.97
C LYS A 269 -2.03 -23.84 2.98
N GLU A 270 -2.68 -22.72 2.70
CA GLU A 270 -3.82 -22.66 1.76
C GLU A 270 -3.42 -23.08 0.35
N PHE A 271 -2.28 -22.62 -0.16
CA PHE A 271 -1.78 -23.04 -1.47
C PHE A 271 -1.59 -24.55 -1.56
N ARG A 272 -0.93 -25.15 -0.57
CA ARG A 272 -0.70 -26.60 -0.53
C ARG A 272 -2.01 -27.37 -0.48
N ASN A 273 -2.93 -26.97 0.39
CA ASN A 273 -4.25 -27.58 0.49
C ASN A 273 -4.99 -27.54 -0.85
N GLU A 274 -5.00 -26.37 -1.51
CA GLU A 274 -5.68 -26.18 -2.79
C GLU A 274 -5.05 -27.04 -3.90
N VAL A 275 -3.72 -27.08 -3.99
CA VAL A 275 -3.00 -27.92 -4.97
C VAL A 275 -3.24 -29.40 -4.71
N ASP A 276 -3.13 -29.86 -3.46
CA ASP A 276 -3.29 -31.26 -3.10
C ASP A 276 -4.74 -31.74 -3.36
N PHE A 277 -5.73 -30.91 -3.04
CA PHE A 277 -7.14 -31.17 -3.32
C PHE A 277 -7.42 -31.23 -4.83
N LEU A 278 -6.96 -30.25 -5.61
CA LEU A 278 -7.25 -30.19 -7.05
C LEU A 278 -6.51 -31.27 -7.86
N ARG A 279 -5.41 -31.81 -7.34
CA ARG A 279 -4.72 -32.97 -7.95
C ARG A 279 -5.48 -34.28 -7.74
N ASN A 280 -6.13 -34.45 -6.59
CA ASN A 280 -6.81 -35.68 -6.21
C ASN A 280 -8.16 -35.36 -5.53
N PRO A 281 -9.13 -34.77 -6.25
CA PRO A 281 -10.45 -34.53 -5.67
C PRO A 281 -11.15 -35.85 -5.38
N PRO A 282 -12.03 -35.92 -4.36
CA PRO A 282 -12.82 -37.11 -4.09
C PRO A 282 -13.64 -37.56 -5.30
N ASP A 283 -13.82 -38.87 -5.46
CA ASP A 283 -14.59 -39.45 -6.56
C ASP A 283 -16.01 -38.87 -6.61
N GLY A 284 -16.40 -38.36 -7.79
CA GLY A 284 -17.72 -37.74 -7.99
C GLY A 284 -17.83 -36.30 -7.50
N TYR A 285 -16.77 -35.70 -6.94
CA TYR A 285 -16.75 -34.28 -6.59
C TYR A 285 -16.42 -33.43 -7.82
N GLY A 286 -17.29 -32.47 -8.15
CA GLY A 286 -17.13 -31.58 -9.31
C GLY A 286 -16.09 -30.47 -9.12
N ALA A 287 -14.81 -30.83 -8.91
CA ALA A 287 -13.72 -29.87 -8.79
C ALA A 287 -13.20 -29.41 -10.17
N PRO A 288 -12.79 -28.14 -10.33
CA PRO A 288 -12.16 -27.67 -11.57
C PRO A 288 -10.79 -28.31 -11.78
N ARG A 289 -10.39 -28.48 -13.05
CA ARG A 289 -9.07 -29.05 -13.35
C ARG A 289 -7.95 -28.08 -12.98
N LEU A 290 -6.93 -28.59 -12.28
CA LEU A 290 -5.66 -27.90 -12.10
C LEU A 290 -4.93 -27.77 -13.45
N ILE A 291 -4.54 -26.56 -13.83
CA ILE A 291 -3.78 -26.29 -15.06
C ILE A 291 -2.28 -26.29 -14.74
N ALA A 292 -1.86 -25.51 -13.74
CA ALA A 292 -0.48 -25.41 -13.32
C ALA A 292 -0.39 -24.91 -11.87
N ALA A 293 0.69 -25.25 -11.18
CA ALA A 293 1.00 -24.73 -9.84
C ALA A 293 2.51 -24.54 -9.71
N LEU A 294 2.93 -23.44 -9.10
CA LEU A 294 4.33 -23.09 -8.91
C LEU A 294 4.55 -22.50 -7.52
N ASP A 295 5.60 -22.98 -6.85
CA ASP A 295 6.18 -22.36 -5.66
C ASP A 295 7.57 -21.84 -6.05
N ASP A 296 7.74 -20.50 -6.09
CA ASP A 296 8.99 -19.86 -6.50
C ASP A 296 9.80 -19.29 -5.31
N ARG A 297 9.48 -19.74 -4.08
CA ARG A 297 9.98 -19.27 -2.76
C ARG A 297 9.49 -17.90 -2.31
N PHE A 298 9.18 -16.97 -3.23
CA PHE A 298 8.74 -15.61 -2.89
C PHE A 298 7.24 -15.42 -3.13
N ASP A 299 6.74 -16.05 -4.18
CA ASP A 299 5.38 -16.05 -4.66
C ASP A 299 4.92 -17.51 -4.92
N LEU A 300 3.65 -17.74 -4.66
CA LEU A 300 2.95 -18.98 -4.95
C LEU A 300 1.92 -18.69 -6.04
N PHE A 301 1.88 -19.54 -7.06
CA PHE A 301 0.98 -19.39 -8.20
C PHE A 301 0.17 -20.66 -8.42
N LEU A 302 -1.12 -20.49 -8.63
CA LEU A 302 -2.05 -21.56 -8.96
C LEU A 302 -2.90 -21.12 -10.15
N ALA A 303 -2.89 -21.90 -11.23
CA ALA A 303 -3.77 -21.74 -12.37
C ALA A 303 -4.72 -22.94 -12.48
N ARG A 304 -6.02 -22.69 -12.60
CA ARG A 304 -7.05 -23.74 -12.76
C ARG A 304 -8.15 -23.30 -13.72
N GLU A 305 -8.99 -24.24 -14.13
CA GLU A 305 -10.20 -23.92 -14.88
C GLU A 305 -11.12 -22.99 -14.08
N MET A 306 -11.67 -22.00 -14.77
CA MET A 306 -12.62 -21.04 -14.19
C MET A 306 -14.04 -21.58 -14.33
N MET A 307 -14.73 -21.69 -13.20
CA MET A 307 -16.16 -21.96 -13.18
C MET A 307 -16.91 -20.66 -13.48
N LYS A 308 -17.87 -20.71 -14.41
CA LYS A 308 -18.68 -19.55 -14.77
C LYS A 308 -19.86 -19.43 -13.83
N GLY A 309 -20.07 -18.25 -13.27
CA GLY A 309 -21.14 -18.00 -12.31
C GLY A 309 -21.00 -16.65 -11.63
N ARG A 310 -21.84 -16.42 -10.64
CA ARG A 310 -21.78 -15.27 -9.72
C ARG A 310 -21.67 -15.76 -8.29
N LEU A 311 -21.02 -15.01 -7.41
CA LEU A 311 -20.96 -15.40 -6.00
C LEU A 311 -22.36 -15.31 -5.38
N LEU A 312 -22.70 -16.26 -4.51
CA LEU A 312 -23.98 -16.23 -3.81
C LEU A 312 -24.11 -14.98 -2.93
N SER A 313 -23.00 -14.50 -2.37
CA SER A 313 -22.97 -13.22 -1.66
C SER A 313 -23.39 -12.04 -2.52
N GLU A 314 -22.92 -11.97 -3.77
CA GLU A 314 -23.31 -10.89 -4.71
C GLU A 314 -24.80 -10.97 -5.06
N LEU A 315 -25.34 -12.19 -5.23
CA LEU A 315 -26.77 -12.35 -5.48
C LEU A 315 -27.62 -11.90 -4.29
N ILE A 316 -27.15 -12.13 -3.06
CA ILE A 316 -27.80 -11.65 -1.85
C ILE A 316 -27.75 -10.12 -1.79
N ASP A 317 -26.57 -9.53 -2.02
CA ASP A 317 -26.36 -8.08 -1.96
C ASP A 317 -27.20 -7.34 -3.03
N ASP A 318 -27.35 -7.92 -4.21
CA ASP A 318 -28.18 -7.39 -5.31
C ASP A 318 -29.68 -7.75 -5.19
N GLU A 319 -30.10 -8.41 -4.10
CA GLU A 319 -31.47 -8.90 -3.90
C GLU A 319 -31.99 -9.81 -5.04
N THR A 320 -31.09 -10.50 -5.73
CA THR A 320 -31.43 -11.41 -6.83
C THR A 320 -32.07 -12.71 -6.28
N LEU A 321 -33.19 -13.12 -6.87
CA LEU A 321 -33.91 -14.32 -6.45
C LEU A 321 -33.13 -15.61 -6.78
N TYR A 322 -33.03 -16.50 -5.79
CA TYR A 322 -32.55 -17.88 -5.95
C TYR A 322 -33.39 -18.84 -5.08
N ASP A 323 -33.33 -20.13 -5.42
CA ASP A 323 -33.97 -21.21 -4.66
C ASP A 323 -33.07 -21.61 -3.48
N ALA A 324 -33.42 -21.13 -2.29
CA ALA A 324 -32.63 -21.36 -1.08
C ALA A 324 -32.59 -22.85 -0.68
N ASP A 325 -33.69 -23.59 -0.87
CA ASP A 325 -33.74 -25.01 -0.51
C ASP A 325 -32.83 -25.84 -1.41
N ARG A 326 -32.82 -25.53 -2.71
CA ARG A 326 -31.92 -26.17 -3.66
C ARG A 326 -30.46 -25.86 -3.34
N VAL A 327 -30.12 -24.58 -3.08
CA VAL A 327 -28.76 -24.18 -2.73
C VAL A 327 -28.28 -24.93 -1.48
N VAL A 328 -29.06 -24.96 -0.40
CA VAL A 328 -28.66 -25.67 0.83
C VAL A 328 -28.47 -27.16 0.57
N SER A 329 -29.36 -27.79 -0.22
CA SER A 329 -29.25 -29.21 -0.56
C SER A 329 -27.96 -29.51 -1.34
N GLU A 330 -27.66 -28.74 -2.39
CA GLU A 330 -26.49 -28.96 -3.24
C GLU A 330 -25.17 -28.69 -2.50
N LEU A 331 -25.15 -27.72 -1.58
CA LEU A 331 -24.00 -27.52 -0.68
C LEU A 331 -23.83 -28.69 0.27
N LEU A 332 -24.93 -29.22 0.82
CA LEU A 332 -24.87 -30.34 1.75
C LEU A 332 -24.39 -31.62 1.05
N ASP A 333 -24.79 -31.86 -0.19
CA ASP A 333 -24.28 -32.97 -1.02
C ASP A 333 -22.74 -32.90 -1.17
N GLN A 334 -22.20 -31.72 -1.44
CA GLN A 334 -20.75 -31.49 -1.54
C GLN A 334 -20.06 -31.69 -0.19
N LEU A 335 -20.61 -31.17 0.90
CA LEU A 335 -20.03 -31.31 2.25
C LEU A 335 -20.05 -32.77 2.73
N VAL A 336 -21.09 -33.53 2.41
CA VAL A 336 -21.17 -34.98 2.67
C VAL A 336 -20.10 -35.73 1.87
N ALA A 337 -19.89 -35.37 0.59
CA ALA A 337 -18.84 -35.99 -0.22
C ALA A 337 -17.44 -35.74 0.36
N LEU A 338 -17.16 -34.51 0.82
CA LEU A 338 -15.91 -34.19 1.52
C LEU A 338 -15.79 -34.97 2.84
N GLU A 339 -16.83 -34.99 3.67
CA GLU A 339 -16.86 -35.68 4.96
C GLU A 339 -16.57 -37.19 4.81
N ARG A 340 -17.14 -37.83 3.78
CA ARG A 340 -16.86 -39.25 3.45
C ARG A 340 -15.40 -39.49 3.08
N ALA A 341 -14.75 -38.50 2.46
CA ALA A 341 -13.32 -38.51 2.16
C ALA A 341 -12.44 -38.06 3.35
N ARG A 342 -13.04 -37.79 4.53
CA ARG A 342 -12.38 -37.22 5.73
C ARG A 342 -11.74 -35.86 5.45
N LEU A 343 -12.38 -35.07 4.61
CA LEU A 343 -12.04 -33.69 4.32
C LEU A 343 -13.18 -32.78 4.79
N TYR A 344 -12.82 -31.58 5.21
CA TYR A 344 -13.76 -30.56 5.68
C TYR A 344 -13.41 -29.24 5.05
N HIS A 345 -14.43 -28.50 4.62
CA HIS A 345 -14.26 -27.13 4.16
C HIS A 345 -14.35 -26.20 5.39
N ASN A 346 -13.25 -25.52 5.70
CA ASN A 346 -13.13 -24.79 6.97
C ASN A 346 -13.68 -23.36 6.90
N ASP A 347 -14.11 -22.89 5.74
CA ASP A 347 -14.71 -21.56 5.58
C ASP A 347 -15.99 -21.59 4.73
N VAL A 348 -16.97 -22.40 5.12
CA VAL A 348 -18.25 -22.48 4.37
C VAL A 348 -19.07 -21.21 4.61
N ARG A 349 -19.15 -20.33 3.60
CA ARG A 349 -19.75 -18.99 3.66
C ARG A 349 -20.37 -18.61 2.32
N CYS A 350 -21.33 -17.68 2.29
CA CYS A 350 -21.98 -17.26 1.04
C CYS A 350 -21.00 -16.66 0.00
N TRP A 351 -19.86 -16.10 0.41
CA TRP A 351 -18.82 -15.61 -0.52
C TRP A 351 -17.91 -16.73 -1.06
N ASN A 352 -17.93 -17.92 -0.45
CA ASN A 352 -17.24 -19.12 -0.95
C ASN A 352 -18.21 -20.09 -1.65
N VAL A 353 -19.38 -19.59 -2.07
CA VAL A 353 -20.35 -20.32 -2.88
C VAL A 353 -20.53 -19.60 -4.20
N LEU A 354 -20.30 -20.31 -5.31
CA LEU A 354 -20.54 -19.83 -6.66
C LEU A 354 -21.87 -20.41 -7.17
N MET A 355 -22.76 -19.53 -7.63
CA MET A 355 -23.95 -19.92 -8.39
C MET A 355 -23.60 -19.98 -9.87
N THR A 356 -23.59 -21.19 -10.43
CA THR A 356 -23.26 -21.42 -11.84
C THR A 356 -24.34 -20.85 -12.77
N GLN A 357 -24.02 -20.68 -14.05
CA GLN A 357 -24.99 -20.24 -15.06
C GLN A 357 -26.19 -21.19 -15.20
N ASP A 358 -26.00 -22.47 -14.87
CA ASP A 358 -27.03 -23.51 -14.89
C ASP A 358 -27.87 -23.53 -13.58
N GLY A 359 -27.60 -22.60 -12.67
CA GLY A 359 -28.35 -22.42 -11.42
C GLY A 359 -27.99 -23.41 -10.31
N HIS A 360 -26.79 -24.03 -10.36
CA HIS A 360 -26.28 -24.90 -9.31
C HIS A 360 -25.34 -24.17 -8.36
N ALA A 361 -25.36 -24.51 -7.08
CA ALA A 361 -24.45 -24.00 -6.06
C ALA A 361 -23.19 -24.87 -5.96
N VAL A 362 -22.01 -24.27 -6.07
CA VAL A 362 -20.72 -24.96 -5.99
C VAL A 362 -19.80 -24.27 -4.98
N LEU A 363 -19.14 -25.06 -4.12
CA LEU A 363 -18.13 -24.54 -3.20
C LEU A 363 -16.86 -24.16 -3.96
N ILE A 364 -16.32 -22.99 -3.63
CA ILE A 364 -15.04 -22.47 -4.12
C ILE A 364 -14.07 -22.24 -2.95
N ASP A 365 -12.87 -21.78 -3.25
CA ASP A 365 -11.77 -21.59 -2.29
C ASP A 365 -11.30 -22.88 -1.61
N TYR A 366 -10.86 -23.82 -2.46
CA TYR A 366 -10.40 -25.15 -2.01
C TYR A 366 -9.17 -25.11 -1.09
N GLY A 367 -8.49 -23.97 -0.95
CA GLY A 367 -7.42 -23.79 0.05
C GLY A 367 -7.92 -23.91 1.50
N ALA A 368 -9.21 -23.66 1.73
CA ALA A 368 -9.88 -23.87 3.01
C ALA A 368 -10.24 -25.35 3.28
N ILE A 369 -10.03 -26.26 2.33
CA ILE A 369 -10.29 -27.69 2.54
C ILE A 369 -9.10 -28.33 3.24
N SER A 370 -9.36 -29.06 4.33
CA SER A 370 -8.32 -29.80 5.04
C SER A 370 -8.89 -31.04 5.76
N PRO A 371 -8.02 -31.92 6.29
CA PRO A 371 -8.45 -33.01 7.17
C PRO A 371 -8.90 -32.55 8.56
N GLU A 372 -8.65 -31.28 8.93
CA GLU A 372 -9.03 -30.71 10.23
C GLU A 372 -10.49 -30.29 10.21
N ALA A 373 -11.34 -30.95 11.02
CA ALA A 373 -12.77 -30.64 11.15
C ALA A 373 -13.01 -29.40 12.03
N THR A 374 -12.40 -28.27 11.67
CA THR A 374 -12.44 -27.02 12.45
C THR A 374 -12.73 -25.84 11.53
N ASP A 375 -13.74 -25.05 11.86
CA ASP A 375 -14.04 -23.81 11.14
C ASP A 375 -12.95 -22.74 11.38
N SER A 376 -12.74 -21.86 10.41
CA SER A 376 -11.77 -20.76 10.44
C SER A 376 -12.16 -19.61 11.36
N SER A 377 -13.43 -19.54 11.77
CA SER A 377 -13.95 -18.54 12.71
C SER A 377 -14.03 -19.07 14.14
N TRP A 378 -14.44 -18.21 15.08
CA TRP A 378 -14.42 -18.47 16.53
C TRP A 378 -15.25 -19.66 17.03
N LEU A 379 -16.04 -20.31 16.16
CA LEU A 379 -16.94 -21.41 16.52
C LEU A 379 -16.26 -22.78 16.61
N ASP A 380 -15.08 -22.95 15.99
CA ASP A 380 -14.29 -24.18 15.91
C ASP A 380 -15.03 -25.43 15.35
N ASP A 381 -16.33 -25.32 14.99
CA ASP A 381 -17.18 -26.44 14.57
C ASP A 381 -17.84 -26.17 13.20
N PRO A 382 -17.54 -26.97 12.16
CA PRO A 382 -18.06 -26.77 10.80
C PRO A 382 -19.59 -26.78 10.70
N LEU A 383 -20.30 -27.55 11.54
CA LEU A 383 -21.77 -27.61 11.50
C LEU A 383 -22.43 -26.37 12.08
N LEU A 384 -21.84 -25.79 13.13
CA LEU A 384 -22.30 -24.51 13.68
C LEU A 384 -22.06 -23.38 12.69
N ALA A 385 -20.93 -23.39 12.00
CA ALA A 385 -20.63 -22.43 10.95
C ALA A 385 -21.58 -22.58 9.75
N PHE A 386 -21.91 -23.82 9.37
CA PHE A 386 -22.87 -24.13 8.32
C PHE A 386 -24.30 -23.72 8.70
N LEU A 387 -24.71 -23.86 9.97
CA LEU A 387 -26.00 -23.35 10.46
C LEU A 387 -26.15 -21.84 10.18
N ILE A 388 -25.10 -21.05 10.45
CA ILE A 388 -25.13 -19.61 10.14
C ILE A 388 -25.26 -19.41 8.63
N THR A 389 -24.51 -20.16 7.83
CA THR A 389 -24.58 -20.07 6.36
C THR A 389 -25.97 -20.44 5.83
N VAL A 390 -26.60 -21.50 6.33
CA VAL A 390 -27.99 -21.86 6.01
C VAL A 390 -28.94 -20.71 6.34
N LYS A 391 -28.74 -20.06 7.48
CA LYS A 391 -29.54 -18.90 7.87
C LYS A 391 -29.34 -17.72 6.91
N GLU A 392 -28.10 -17.41 6.52
CA GLU A 392 -27.80 -16.35 5.55
C GLU A 392 -28.49 -16.60 4.20
N ILE A 393 -28.52 -17.86 3.75
CA ILE A 393 -29.14 -18.28 2.49
C ILE A 393 -30.68 -18.18 2.56
N LEU A 394 -31.27 -18.61 3.68
CA LEU A 394 -32.73 -18.59 3.86
C LEU A 394 -33.26 -17.17 4.10
N GLU A 395 -32.55 -16.36 4.89
CA GLU A 395 -32.91 -14.97 5.17
C GLU A 395 -32.51 -14.01 4.04
N ARG A 396 -31.68 -14.46 3.09
CA ARG A 396 -31.07 -13.63 2.04
C ARG A 396 -30.39 -12.41 2.63
N ARG A 397 -29.59 -12.63 3.67
CA ARG A 397 -28.88 -11.59 4.40
C ARG A 397 -27.58 -12.14 4.94
N ILE A 398 -26.46 -11.57 4.52
CA ILE A 398 -25.13 -11.95 5.01
C ILE A 398 -24.94 -11.35 6.40
N VAL A 399 -24.46 -12.16 7.36
CA VAL A 399 -24.16 -11.63 8.69
C VAL A 399 -22.83 -10.86 8.67
N PRO A 400 -22.72 -9.75 9.41
CA PRO A 400 -21.47 -9.00 9.48
C PRO A 400 -20.30 -9.86 9.99
N THR A 401 -19.15 -9.76 9.32
CA THR A 401 -17.92 -10.52 9.61
C THR A 401 -16.89 -9.77 10.45
N SER A 402 -16.99 -8.44 10.54
CA SER A 402 -16.06 -7.58 11.28
C SER A 402 -16.70 -7.00 12.54
N PRO A 403 -16.02 -7.06 13.71
CA PRO A 403 -14.67 -7.63 13.96
C PRO A 403 -14.63 -9.16 14.08
N SER A 404 -15.78 -9.81 14.21
CA SER A 404 -15.93 -11.27 14.17
C SER A 404 -17.32 -11.62 13.66
N ARG A 405 -17.47 -12.78 13.01
CA ARG A 405 -18.75 -13.24 12.44
C ARG A 405 -19.83 -13.33 13.52
N GLU A 406 -20.97 -12.68 13.28
CA GLU A 406 -22.09 -12.67 14.23
C GLU A 406 -22.52 -14.11 14.62
N PRO A 407 -22.70 -14.42 15.91
CA PRO A 407 -23.25 -15.69 16.41
C PRO A 407 -24.74 -15.88 16.09
N ALA A 408 -25.11 -15.95 14.81
CA ALA A 408 -26.50 -16.06 14.38
C ALA A 408 -27.09 -17.47 14.54
N LEU A 409 -26.76 -18.17 15.63
CA LEU A 409 -27.09 -19.57 15.88
C LEU A 409 -28.56 -19.82 16.30
N ASP A 410 -29.45 -18.83 16.19
CA ASP A 410 -30.85 -18.98 16.58
C ASP A 410 -31.57 -20.00 15.68
N LEU A 411 -32.01 -21.12 16.26
CA LEU A 411 -32.76 -22.12 15.52
C LEU A 411 -34.23 -21.72 15.33
N MET A 412 -34.78 -20.85 16.18
CA MET A 412 -36.21 -20.53 16.16
C MET A 412 -36.59 -19.57 15.03
N SER A 413 -35.62 -18.83 14.50
CA SER A 413 -35.81 -18.03 13.28
C SER A 413 -35.88 -18.87 12.01
N LEU A 414 -35.48 -20.15 12.05
CA LEU A 414 -35.48 -21.02 10.87
C LEU A 414 -36.88 -21.56 10.55
N PRO A 415 -37.18 -21.83 9.26
CA PRO A 415 -38.37 -22.58 8.87
C PRO A 415 -38.42 -23.96 9.55
N PHE A 416 -39.64 -24.50 9.76
CA PHE A 416 -39.89 -25.74 10.51
C PHE A 416 -38.99 -26.91 10.10
N ARG A 417 -38.82 -27.13 8.79
CA ARG A 417 -37.95 -28.16 8.22
C ARG A 417 -36.52 -28.08 8.76
N TYR A 418 -35.89 -26.92 8.64
CA TYR A 418 -34.51 -26.69 9.09
C TYR A 418 -34.39 -26.70 10.60
N ARG A 419 -35.32 -26.02 11.29
CA ARG A 419 -35.36 -25.97 12.75
C ARG A 419 -35.42 -27.37 13.36
N ASN A 420 -36.37 -28.20 12.91
CA ASN A 420 -36.55 -29.53 13.46
C ASN A 420 -35.33 -30.41 13.16
N ALA A 421 -34.72 -30.30 11.97
CA ALA A 421 -33.51 -31.03 11.63
C ALA A 421 -32.32 -30.69 12.54
N PHE A 422 -32.04 -29.40 12.76
CA PHE A 422 -30.96 -28.98 13.67
C PHE A 422 -31.25 -29.31 15.13
N VAL A 423 -32.51 -29.20 15.60
CA VAL A 423 -32.89 -29.60 16.96
C VAL A 423 -32.66 -31.11 17.17
N ARG A 424 -33.03 -31.94 16.20
CA ARG A 424 -32.77 -33.40 16.25
C ARG A 424 -31.28 -33.70 16.24
N LEU A 425 -30.49 -33.02 15.41
CA LEU A 425 -29.05 -33.21 15.32
C LEU A 425 -28.35 -32.84 16.63
N PHE A 426 -28.58 -31.62 17.14
CA PHE A 426 -27.94 -31.13 18.37
C PHE A 426 -28.46 -31.80 19.64
N GLY A 427 -29.65 -32.41 19.59
CA GLY A 427 -30.15 -33.29 20.65
C GLY A 427 -29.40 -34.63 20.77
N ARG A 428 -28.56 -34.99 19.79
CA ARG A 428 -27.74 -36.22 19.84
C ARG A 428 -26.36 -35.95 20.40
N ALA A 429 -25.67 -37.04 20.79
CA ALA A 429 -24.27 -36.99 21.21
C ALA A 429 -23.39 -36.35 20.12
N ARG A 430 -22.39 -35.56 20.53
CA ARG A 430 -21.49 -34.82 19.62
C ARG A 430 -20.84 -35.69 18.52
N ALA A 431 -20.57 -36.96 18.81
CA ALA A 431 -20.03 -37.90 17.81
C ALA A 431 -20.96 -38.17 16.61
N ARG A 432 -22.24 -37.78 16.69
CA ARG A 432 -23.23 -37.87 15.61
C ARG A 432 -23.39 -36.56 14.84
N TRP A 433 -22.68 -35.50 15.22
CA TRP A 433 -22.72 -34.22 14.52
C TRP A 433 -21.91 -34.37 13.24
N THR A 434 -22.59 -34.76 12.16
CA THR A 434 -22.03 -34.98 10.82
C THR A 434 -22.93 -34.33 9.78
N PHE A 435 -22.36 -33.94 8.63
CA PHE A 435 -23.14 -33.42 7.51
C PHE A 435 -24.11 -34.47 6.97
N GLN A 436 -23.71 -35.75 6.96
CA GLN A 436 -24.60 -36.85 6.57
C GLN A 436 -25.83 -36.93 7.48
N GLU A 437 -25.65 -36.89 8.80
CA GLU A 437 -26.77 -36.95 9.74
C GLU A 437 -27.68 -35.71 9.61
N LEU A 438 -27.11 -34.53 9.33
CA LEU A 438 -27.92 -33.33 9.02
C LEU A 438 -28.77 -33.54 7.76
N GLN A 439 -28.19 -34.13 6.70
CA GLN A 439 -28.88 -34.45 5.46
C GLN A 439 -30.05 -35.41 5.69
N ASP A 440 -29.81 -36.48 6.45
CA ASP A 440 -30.83 -37.49 6.77
C ASP A 440 -31.99 -36.88 7.59
N ASN A 441 -31.68 -35.95 8.51
CA ASN A 441 -32.69 -35.24 9.28
C ASN A 441 -33.50 -34.26 8.41
N LEU A 442 -32.88 -33.61 7.42
CA LEU A 442 -33.57 -32.72 6.46
C LEU A 442 -34.44 -33.46 5.44
N ALA A 443 -34.13 -34.74 5.18
CA ALA A 443 -34.91 -35.63 4.30
C ALA A 443 -36.08 -36.32 5.02
N SER A 444 -36.08 -36.31 6.36
CA SER A 444 -37.13 -36.94 7.15
C SER A 444 -38.48 -36.23 6.97
N PRO A 445 -39.59 -36.96 6.77
CA PRO A 445 -40.91 -36.37 6.55
C PRO A 445 -41.38 -35.54 7.75
N GLU A 446 -42.04 -34.42 7.48
CA GLU A 446 -42.43 -33.39 8.45
C GLU A 446 -43.49 -33.87 9.48
N PRO A 447 -43.19 -33.82 10.78
CA PRO A 447 -44.19 -33.46 11.78
C PRO A 447 -44.20 -31.94 11.94
N VAL A 448 -45.40 -31.35 11.91
CA VAL A 448 -45.67 -29.90 11.95
C VAL A 448 -45.10 -29.22 13.22
N SER A 449 -44.83 -29.97 14.27
CA SER A 449 -44.22 -29.47 15.49
C SER A 449 -43.67 -30.63 16.32
N ASP A 450 -42.37 -30.91 16.22
CA ASP A 450 -41.69 -31.58 17.33
C ASP A 450 -41.76 -30.64 18.54
N GLU A 451 -42.15 -31.14 19.72
CA GLU A 451 -42.05 -30.38 20.95
C GLU A 451 -40.60 -29.93 21.14
N VAL A 452 -40.41 -28.62 21.29
CA VAL A 452 -39.07 -28.05 21.45
C VAL A 452 -38.51 -28.54 22.79
N PRO A 453 -37.35 -29.23 22.80
CA PRO A 453 -36.78 -29.74 24.03
C PRO A 453 -36.49 -28.63 25.05
N GLU A 454 -36.60 -28.93 26.34
CA GLU A 454 -36.38 -27.94 27.42
C GLU A 454 -35.00 -27.28 27.36
N TRP A 455 -33.96 -28.00 26.91
CA TRP A 455 -32.61 -27.46 26.76
C TRP A 455 -32.55 -26.26 25.80
N MET A 456 -33.52 -26.15 24.89
CA MET A 456 -33.58 -25.05 23.92
C MET A 456 -33.83 -23.70 24.60
N SER A 457 -34.52 -23.68 25.75
CA SER A 457 -34.73 -22.44 26.51
C SER A 457 -33.42 -21.85 27.04
N ILE A 458 -32.51 -22.71 27.50
CA ILE A 458 -31.16 -22.33 27.94
C ILE A 458 -30.35 -21.83 26.74
N TYR A 459 -30.45 -22.54 25.62
CA TYR A 459 -29.77 -22.17 24.38
C TYR A 459 -30.17 -20.78 23.88
N GLN A 460 -31.47 -20.47 23.84
CA GLN A 460 -31.98 -19.15 23.45
C GLN A 460 -31.44 -18.03 24.35
N TYR A 461 -31.39 -18.26 25.67
CA TYR A 461 -30.86 -17.29 26.62
C TYR A 461 -29.37 -17.01 26.38
N LEU A 462 -28.57 -18.05 26.17
CA LEU A 462 -27.14 -17.92 25.86
C LEU A 462 -26.92 -17.19 24.54
N GLN A 463 -27.70 -17.53 23.52
CA GLN A 463 -27.59 -16.96 22.19
C GLN A 463 -27.98 -15.47 22.15
N GLN A 464 -29.01 -15.06 22.89
CA GLN A 464 -29.36 -13.65 23.06
C GLN A 464 -28.26 -12.86 23.79
N SER A 465 -27.68 -13.48 24.83
CA SER A 465 -26.58 -12.88 25.60
C SER A 465 -25.34 -12.70 24.73
N LEU A 466 -25.03 -13.69 23.89
CA LEU A 466 -23.88 -13.68 22.99
C LEU A 466 -24.04 -12.65 21.86
N ARG A 467 -25.24 -12.53 21.28
CA ARG A 467 -25.56 -11.44 20.32
C ARG A 467 -25.38 -10.07 20.95
N THR A 468 -25.87 -9.88 22.17
CA THR A 468 -25.73 -8.62 22.90
C THR A 468 -24.25 -8.29 23.12
N TYR A 469 -23.45 -9.27 23.57
CA TYR A 469 -22.00 -9.09 23.75
C TYR A 469 -21.29 -8.77 22.43
N SER A 470 -21.56 -9.52 21.36
CA SER A 470 -20.99 -9.26 20.02
C SER A 470 -21.32 -7.86 19.51
N GLY A 471 -22.53 -7.35 19.77
CA GLY A 471 -22.92 -5.98 19.44
C GLY A 471 -22.08 -4.93 20.17
N HIS A 472 -21.79 -5.14 21.46
CA HIS A 472 -20.91 -4.25 22.22
C HIS A 472 -19.47 -4.27 21.69
N VAL A 473 -18.91 -5.46 21.42
CA VAL A 473 -17.57 -5.60 20.84
C VAL A 473 -17.47 -4.91 19.49
N ARG A 474 -18.50 -5.05 18.63
CA ARG A 474 -18.54 -4.36 17.34
C ARG A 474 -18.59 -2.85 17.47
N ALA A 475 -19.37 -2.31 18.40
CA ALA A 475 -19.42 -0.87 18.65
C ALA A 475 -18.06 -0.31 19.09
N LEU A 476 -17.37 -1.03 20.00
CA LEU A 476 -16.02 -0.67 20.44
C LEU A 476 -15.00 -0.72 19.28
N TYR A 477 -15.07 -1.76 18.45
CA TYR A 477 -14.18 -1.89 17.29
C TYR A 477 -14.39 -0.77 16.26
N MET A 478 -15.65 -0.45 15.93
CA MET A 478 -15.98 0.65 15.01
C MET A 478 -15.49 2.01 15.54
N GLN A 479 -15.55 2.22 16.86
CA GLN A 479 -15.01 3.42 17.48
C GLN A 479 -13.48 3.48 17.35
N SER A 480 -12.79 2.37 17.57
CA SER A 480 -11.32 2.29 17.40
C SER A 480 -10.88 2.52 15.96
N GLU A 481 -11.53 1.88 14.98
CA GLU A 481 -11.28 2.10 13.54
C GLU A 481 -11.46 3.56 13.15
N HIS A 482 -12.53 4.20 13.62
CA HIS A 482 -12.78 5.61 13.36
C HIS A 482 -11.67 6.51 13.92
N GLU A 483 -11.17 6.21 15.12
CA GLU A 483 -10.05 6.94 15.73
C GLU A 483 -8.73 6.73 14.98
N HIS A 484 -8.45 5.51 14.52
CA HIS A 484 -7.28 5.21 13.68
C HIS A 484 -7.38 5.90 12.31
N ALA A 485 -8.54 5.89 11.66
CA ALA A 485 -8.75 6.57 10.39
C ALA A 485 -8.58 8.10 10.53
N ALA A 486 -9.10 8.67 11.62
CA ALA A 486 -8.89 10.08 11.94
C ALA A 486 -7.40 10.39 12.18
N LEU A 487 -6.67 9.51 12.88
CA LEU A 487 -5.23 9.66 13.10
C LEU A 487 -4.46 9.68 11.77
N MET A 488 -4.70 8.70 10.91
CA MET A 488 -4.04 8.62 9.59
C MET A 488 -4.34 9.84 8.72
N ALA A 489 -5.59 10.32 8.72
CA ALA A 489 -5.97 11.53 8.00
C ALA A 489 -5.26 12.78 8.55
N SER A 490 -5.18 12.91 9.87
CA SER A 490 -4.46 14.01 10.53
C SER A 490 -2.94 13.96 10.28
N GLU A 491 -2.33 12.78 10.31
CA GLU A 491 -0.90 12.59 10.00
C GLU A 491 -0.59 12.92 8.53
N SER A 492 -1.43 12.47 7.59
CA SER A 492 -1.26 12.81 6.18
C SER A 492 -1.43 14.31 5.93
N SER A 493 -2.36 14.96 6.62
CA SER A 493 -2.56 16.41 6.52
C SER A 493 -1.35 17.16 7.11
N LEU A 494 -0.84 16.71 8.26
CA LEU A 494 0.36 17.26 8.88
C LEU A 494 1.59 17.14 7.97
N ALA A 495 1.76 16.01 7.28
CA ALA A 495 2.85 15.82 6.33
C ALA A 495 2.79 16.80 5.15
N ARG A 496 1.59 17.03 4.59
CA ARG A 496 1.39 18.01 3.50
C ARG A 496 1.69 19.44 3.95
N VAL A 497 1.13 19.85 5.08
CA VAL A 497 1.34 21.21 5.62
C VAL A 497 2.81 21.44 5.97
N ARG A 498 3.54 20.41 6.44
CA ARG A 498 5.00 20.50 6.66
C ARG A 498 5.79 20.68 5.37
N ASP A 499 5.45 19.96 4.31
CA ASP A 499 6.09 20.13 3.00
C ASP A 499 5.82 21.52 2.43
N ASP A 500 4.57 21.98 2.49
CA ASP A 500 4.19 23.35 2.09
C ASP A 500 4.92 24.42 2.91
N ALA A 501 5.08 24.21 4.22
CA ALA A 501 5.83 25.11 5.11
C ALA A 501 7.33 25.11 4.78
N GLN A 502 7.92 23.95 4.47
CA GLN A 502 9.32 23.85 4.07
C GLN A 502 9.56 24.58 2.75
N GLN A 503 8.74 24.32 1.73
CA GLN A 503 8.83 25.02 0.44
C GLN A 503 8.58 26.53 0.57
N GLY A 504 7.65 26.93 1.46
CA GLY A 504 7.40 28.32 1.80
C GLY A 504 8.62 28.99 2.45
N GLN A 505 9.29 28.30 3.37
CA GLN A 505 10.50 28.77 4.04
C GLN A 505 11.70 28.87 3.08
N GLU A 506 11.89 27.92 2.17
CA GLU A 506 12.95 27.98 1.16
C GLU A 506 12.76 29.19 0.23
N LYS A 507 11.53 29.43 -0.23
CA LYS A 507 11.18 30.63 -1.02
C LYS A 507 11.39 31.93 -0.25
N PHE A 508 11.05 31.94 1.03
CA PHE A 508 11.25 33.10 1.90
C PHE A 508 12.74 33.44 2.04
N VAL A 509 13.60 32.44 2.28
CA VAL A 509 15.06 32.62 2.36
C VAL A 509 15.63 33.11 1.02
N ALA A 510 15.15 32.57 -0.10
CA ALA A 510 15.57 33.03 -1.43
C ALA A 510 15.22 34.50 -1.68
N LEU A 511 13.99 34.93 -1.35
CA LEU A 511 13.56 36.33 -1.46
C LEU A 511 14.36 37.26 -0.56
N GLN A 512 14.73 36.82 0.66
CA GLN A 512 15.60 37.61 1.54
C GLN A 512 16.98 37.84 0.94
N LEU A 513 17.57 36.80 0.33
CA LEU A 513 18.85 36.91 -0.35
C LEU A 513 18.77 37.85 -1.56
N GLU A 514 17.70 37.75 -2.36
CA GLU A 514 17.47 38.66 -3.48
C GLU A 514 17.32 40.11 -3.05
N LEU A 515 16.59 40.37 -1.94
CA LEU A 515 16.46 41.71 -1.37
C LEU A 515 17.82 42.25 -0.91
N GLU A 516 18.66 41.43 -0.27
CA GLU A 516 19.99 41.81 0.18
C GLU A 516 20.91 42.13 -1.01
N MET A 517 20.88 41.30 -2.06
CA MET A 517 21.60 41.56 -3.30
C MET A 517 21.12 42.84 -4.01
N ALA A 518 19.80 43.08 -4.04
CA ALA A 518 19.22 44.30 -4.60
C ALA A 518 19.61 45.55 -3.80
N ALA A 519 19.62 45.46 -2.47
CA ALA A 519 20.07 46.54 -1.59
C ALA A 519 21.55 46.89 -1.81
N ASN A 520 22.41 45.89 -1.99
CA ASN A 520 23.83 46.13 -2.29
C ASN A 520 24.01 46.81 -3.65
N ARG A 521 23.32 46.33 -4.70
CA ARG A 521 23.34 46.99 -6.02
C ARG A 521 22.83 48.42 -5.98
N TYR A 522 21.78 48.66 -5.20
CA TYR A 522 21.25 50.01 -4.98
C TYR A 522 22.28 50.92 -4.34
N HIS A 523 22.96 50.46 -3.29
CA HIS A 523 23.98 51.23 -2.59
C HIS A 523 25.14 51.61 -3.51
N ASP A 524 25.65 50.66 -4.30
CA ASP A 524 26.74 50.90 -5.25
C ASP A 524 26.34 51.92 -6.33
N LEU A 525 25.11 51.82 -6.85
CA LEU A 525 24.59 52.73 -7.87
C LEU A 525 24.29 54.13 -7.31
N GLU A 526 23.79 54.22 -6.08
CA GLU A 526 23.56 55.48 -5.39
C GLU A 526 24.89 56.21 -5.14
N GLU A 527 25.92 55.49 -4.69
CA GLU A 527 27.25 56.06 -4.48
C GLU A 527 27.87 56.54 -5.81
N ASN A 528 27.77 55.73 -6.87
CA ASN A 528 28.24 56.12 -8.20
C ASN A 528 27.47 57.31 -8.79
N SER A 529 26.15 57.34 -8.61
CA SER A 529 25.30 58.48 -9.01
C SER A 529 25.72 59.75 -8.28
N ARG A 530 25.98 59.67 -6.96
CA ARG A 530 26.47 60.80 -6.17
C ARG A 530 27.83 61.30 -6.66
N ARG A 531 28.79 60.40 -6.88
CA ARG A 531 30.12 60.75 -7.41
C ARG A 531 30.04 61.40 -8.79
N MET A 532 29.17 60.90 -9.67
CA MET A 532 28.95 61.48 -10.99
C MET A 532 28.29 62.87 -10.91
N ALA A 533 27.35 63.07 -10.00
CA ALA A 533 26.74 64.38 -9.77
C ALA A 533 27.74 65.41 -9.21
N GLU A 534 28.62 64.97 -8.30
CA GLU A 534 29.73 65.79 -7.78
C GLU A 534 30.72 66.15 -8.91
N TRP A 535 31.14 65.18 -9.71
CA TRP A 535 32.05 65.41 -10.84
C TRP A 535 31.44 66.33 -11.91
N SER A 536 30.14 66.14 -12.23
CA SER A 536 29.42 67.05 -13.15
C SER A 536 29.40 68.48 -12.61
N LYS A 537 29.27 68.67 -11.30
CA LYS A 537 29.28 69.99 -10.68
C LYS A 537 30.68 70.63 -10.70
N GLU A 538 31.73 69.84 -10.46
CA GLU A 538 33.12 70.31 -10.57
C GLU A 538 33.45 70.76 -12.01
N LEU A 539 33.01 70.00 -13.02
CA LEU A 539 33.14 70.38 -14.43
C LEU A 539 32.39 71.70 -14.74
N GLU A 540 31.20 71.91 -14.15
CA GLU A 540 30.46 73.17 -14.31
C GLU A 540 31.17 74.37 -13.68
N GLU A 541 31.84 74.19 -12.55
CA GLU A 541 32.62 75.24 -11.90
C GLU A 541 33.88 75.57 -12.71
N HIS A 542 34.62 74.54 -13.16
CA HIS A 542 35.78 74.71 -14.04
C HIS A 542 35.42 75.40 -15.37
N ALA A 543 34.32 75.03 -16.02
CA ALA A 543 33.89 75.65 -17.27
C ALA A 543 33.57 77.15 -17.09
N LYS A 544 32.98 77.55 -15.95
CA LYS A 544 32.71 78.97 -15.65
C LYS A 544 34.01 79.76 -15.49
N ASP A 545 35.01 79.20 -14.82
CA ASP A 545 36.32 79.83 -14.65
C ASP A 545 37.05 80.00 -16.00
N LEU A 546 36.90 79.03 -16.89
CA LEU A 546 37.47 79.07 -18.24
C LEU A 546 36.75 80.05 -19.16
N GLU A 547 35.41 80.09 -19.13
CA GLU A 547 34.63 81.12 -19.84
C GLU A 547 35.02 82.53 -19.38
N GLN A 548 35.21 82.72 -18.08
CA GLN A 548 35.65 84.00 -17.53
C GLN A 548 37.06 84.37 -18.02
N SER A 549 37.97 83.39 -18.07
CA SER A 549 39.33 83.57 -18.61
C SER A 549 39.32 83.88 -20.12
N ALA A 550 38.48 83.21 -20.89
CA ALA A 550 38.31 83.46 -22.33
C ALA A 550 37.71 84.86 -22.60
N ARG A 551 36.74 85.30 -21.80
CA ARG A 551 36.20 86.66 -21.85
C ARG A 551 37.28 87.70 -21.56
N GLN A 552 38.12 87.48 -20.55
CA GLN A 552 39.24 88.39 -20.26
C GLN A 552 40.25 88.47 -21.42
N LEU A 553 40.60 87.36 -22.05
CA LEU A 553 41.49 87.34 -23.21
C LEU A 553 40.84 88.03 -24.43
N SER A 554 39.55 87.83 -24.64
CA SER A 554 38.78 88.51 -25.70
C SER A 554 38.71 90.02 -25.46
N GLU A 555 38.51 90.48 -24.22
CA GLU A 555 38.54 91.91 -23.87
C GLU A 555 39.93 92.50 -24.07
N GLN A 556 40.99 91.76 -23.73
CA GLN A 556 42.38 92.17 -24.01
C GLN A 556 42.66 92.28 -25.51
N ALA A 557 42.17 91.33 -26.32
CA ALA A 557 42.28 91.37 -27.77
C ALA A 557 41.53 92.58 -28.36
N ALA A 558 40.29 92.83 -27.94
CA ALA A 558 39.49 93.97 -28.37
C ALA A 558 40.11 95.32 -27.94
N THR A 559 40.74 95.38 -26.76
CA THR A 559 41.46 96.58 -26.29
C THR A 559 42.72 96.84 -27.11
N LEU A 560 43.44 95.78 -27.51
CA LEU A 560 44.59 95.88 -28.41
C LEU A 560 44.16 96.29 -29.83
N GLU A 561 43.02 95.79 -30.31
CA GLU A 561 42.44 96.13 -31.60
C GLU A 561 41.97 97.60 -31.62
N ALA A 562 41.26 98.07 -30.59
CA ALA A 562 40.87 99.47 -30.45
C ALA A 562 42.10 100.41 -30.42
N ARG A 563 43.17 100.00 -29.74
CA ARG A 563 44.46 100.73 -29.71
C ARG A 563 45.22 100.67 -31.05
N ALA A 564 45.05 99.62 -31.84
CA ALA A 564 45.59 99.52 -33.19
C ALA A 564 44.85 100.46 -34.16
N VAL A 565 43.53 100.53 -34.05
CA VAL A 565 42.67 101.45 -34.82
C VAL A 565 42.94 102.93 -34.44
N GLU A 566 43.17 103.23 -33.15
CA GLU A 566 43.57 104.57 -32.70
C GLU A 566 44.96 104.99 -33.23
N ALA A 567 45.88 104.02 -33.37
CA ALA A 567 47.21 104.24 -33.96
C ALA A 567 47.17 104.43 -35.49
N GLU A 568 46.17 103.87 -36.19
CA GLU A 568 45.93 104.12 -37.62
C GLU A 568 45.33 105.51 -37.92
N ALA A 569 44.69 106.16 -36.94
CA ALA A 569 43.99 107.43 -37.11
C ALA A 569 44.87 108.70 -36.96
N SER A 570 46.19 108.60 -36.84
CA SER A 570 47.10 109.77 -36.81
C SER A 570 48.35 109.54 -37.64
N ARG A 571 48.24 109.83 -38.94
CA ARG A 571 49.31 109.69 -39.93
C ARG A 571 50.14 110.97 -39.99
N ASN A 572 51.34 110.95 -39.40
CA ASN A 572 52.61 111.42 -40.00
C ASN A 572 53.73 111.53 -38.95
N GLY A 573 54.77 110.68 -39.03
CA GLY A 573 56.00 110.88 -38.25
C GLY A 573 56.97 109.71 -38.02
N PHE A 574 57.31 108.93 -39.06
CA PHE A 574 58.54 108.13 -39.26
C PHE A 574 59.15 107.15 -38.20
N ARG A 575 59.22 105.89 -38.65
CA ARG A 575 60.35 104.92 -38.70
C ARG A 575 61.00 104.29 -37.45
N GLU A 576 60.63 104.62 -36.22
CA GLU A 576 60.87 103.71 -35.07
C GLU A 576 59.66 102.81 -34.75
N GLN A 577 58.48 103.12 -35.30
CA GLN A 577 57.23 102.38 -35.07
C GLN A 577 57.06 101.09 -35.89
N ALA A 578 57.88 100.84 -36.92
CA ALA A 578 57.72 99.68 -37.79
C ALA A 578 58.08 98.35 -37.11
N ALA A 579 59.13 98.33 -36.28
CA ALA A 579 59.51 97.14 -35.52
C ALA A 579 58.53 96.86 -34.37
N GLU A 580 57.99 97.90 -33.75
CA GLU A 580 57.02 97.78 -32.66
C GLU A 580 55.64 97.30 -33.16
N LEU A 581 55.20 97.77 -34.33
CA LEU A 581 53.99 97.26 -35.00
C LEU A 581 54.13 95.80 -35.42
N GLN A 582 55.31 95.37 -35.88
CA GLN A 582 55.56 93.97 -36.26
C GLN A 582 55.60 93.06 -35.02
N ALA A 583 56.18 93.52 -33.91
CA ALA A 583 56.12 92.82 -32.62
C ALA A 583 54.70 92.74 -32.05
N ARG A 584 53.87 93.78 -32.26
CA ARG A 584 52.45 93.82 -31.85
C ARG A 584 51.58 92.89 -32.70
N ALA A 585 51.80 92.85 -34.02
CA ALA A 585 51.13 91.92 -34.92
C ALA A 585 51.47 90.46 -34.56
N ALA A 586 52.75 90.15 -34.28
CA ALA A 586 53.15 88.83 -33.80
C ALA A 586 52.52 88.47 -32.44
N LYS A 587 52.35 89.45 -31.54
CA LYS A 587 51.65 89.25 -30.26
C LYS A 587 50.14 89.01 -30.46
N PHE A 588 49.52 89.68 -31.43
CA PHE A 588 48.12 89.46 -31.78
C PHE A 588 47.91 88.09 -32.41
N GLU A 589 48.77 87.67 -33.34
CA GLU A 589 48.75 86.32 -33.91
C GLU A 589 48.96 85.25 -32.83
N ALA A 590 49.89 85.45 -31.88
CA ALA A 590 50.08 84.55 -30.76
C ALA A 590 48.84 84.44 -29.86
N ASN A 591 48.17 85.57 -29.58
CA ASN A 591 46.92 85.59 -28.81
C ASN A 591 45.77 84.90 -29.56
N ASN A 592 45.66 85.09 -30.88
CA ASN A 592 44.64 84.41 -31.70
C ASN A 592 44.88 82.91 -31.78
N LEU A 593 46.14 82.47 -31.85
CA LEU A 593 46.47 81.05 -31.79
C LEU A 593 46.08 80.45 -30.43
N GLN A 594 46.40 81.15 -29.33
CA GLN A 594 45.98 80.74 -27.98
C GLN A 594 44.46 80.70 -27.81
N LEU A 595 43.73 81.65 -28.39
CA LEU A 595 42.26 81.64 -28.38
C LEU A 595 41.70 80.48 -29.20
N SER A 596 42.28 80.17 -30.36
CA SER A 596 41.87 79.04 -31.20
C SER A 596 42.10 77.70 -30.50
N ASP A 597 43.27 77.52 -29.88
CA ASP A 597 43.58 76.32 -29.08
C ASP A 597 42.61 76.22 -27.89
N ARG A 598 42.27 77.35 -27.27
CA ARG A 598 41.33 77.37 -26.13
C ARG A 598 39.89 77.07 -26.53
N ILE A 599 39.44 77.50 -27.70
CA ILE A 599 38.12 77.16 -28.24
C ILE A 599 38.03 75.66 -28.50
N ALA A 600 39.07 75.05 -29.09
CA ALA A 600 39.13 73.61 -29.31
C ALA A 600 39.10 72.81 -28.00
N GLU A 601 39.78 73.28 -26.94
CA GLU A 601 39.68 72.68 -25.59
C GLU A 601 38.25 72.76 -25.03
N LEU A 602 37.58 73.92 -25.16
CA LEU A 602 36.21 74.12 -24.66
C LEU A 602 35.19 73.25 -25.42
N GLU A 603 35.38 73.02 -26.71
CA GLU A 603 34.52 72.14 -27.51
C GLU A 603 34.59 70.68 -27.03
N ILE A 604 35.79 70.19 -26.72
CA ILE A 604 36.00 68.84 -26.18
C ILE A 604 35.36 68.72 -24.79
N GLU A 605 35.57 69.69 -23.90
CA GLU A 605 34.98 69.68 -22.55
C GLU A 605 33.45 69.77 -22.57
N LEU A 606 32.86 70.52 -23.52
CA LEU A 606 31.41 70.60 -23.70
C LEU A 606 30.82 69.23 -24.10
N GLU A 607 31.50 68.52 -25.00
CA GLU A 607 31.09 67.18 -25.43
C GLU A 607 31.22 66.15 -24.30
N GLU A 608 32.29 66.23 -23.51
CA GLU A 608 32.47 65.43 -22.29
C GLU A 608 31.38 65.72 -21.24
N ARG A 609 30.98 66.99 -21.08
CA ARG A 609 29.88 67.39 -20.18
C ARG A 609 28.54 66.82 -20.62
N GLN A 610 28.21 66.91 -21.91
CA GLN A 610 26.95 66.36 -22.42
C GLN A 610 26.87 64.86 -22.15
N ARG A 611 27.96 64.12 -22.40
CA ARG A 611 28.05 62.69 -22.10
C ARG A 611 27.91 62.39 -20.60
N ALA A 612 28.52 63.21 -19.72
CA ALA A 612 28.41 63.05 -18.27
C ALA A 612 26.97 63.27 -17.77
N CYS A 613 26.26 64.27 -18.30
CA CYS A 613 24.88 64.58 -17.93
C CYS A 613 23.90 63.47 -18.37
N GLU A 614 24.03 62.99 -19.60
CA GLU A 614 23.24 61.86 -20.12
C GLU A 614 23.44 60.59 -19.28
N LEU A 615 24.68 60.30 -18.88
CA LEU A 615 24.99 59.16 -18.02
C LEU A 615 24.40 59.32 -16.60
N ALA A 616 24.42 60.53 -16.04
CA ALA A 616 23.84 60.82 -14.73
C ALA A 616 22.31 60.64 -14.72
N GLU A 617 21.61 61.08 -15.77
CA GLU A 617 20.17 60.88 -15.92
C GLU A 617 19.80 59.39 -16.04
N LEU A 618 20.59 58.62 -16.81
CA LEU A 618 20.42 57.16 -16.92
C LEU A 618 20.63 56.46 -15.57
N LEU A 619 21.64 56.87 -14.80
CA LEU A 619 21.88 56.33 -13.45
C LEU A 619 20.73 56.67 -12.49
N ALA A 620 20.23 57.91 -12.50
CA ALA A 620 19.09 58.31 -11.68
C ALA A 620 17.81 57.52 -12.01
N ALA A 621 17.54 57.28 -13.29
CA ALA A 621 16.42 56.43 -13.71
C ALA A 621 16.58 54.98 -13.24
N ASN A 622 17.79 54.42 -13.30
CA ASN A 622 18.09 53.08 -12.80
C ASN A 622 17.91 52.96 -11.27
N VAL A 623 18.31 53.97 -10.51
CA VAL A 623 18.09 54.05 -9.05
C VAL A 623 16.60 54.08 -8.72
N GLY A 624 15.81 54.86 -9.47
CA GLY A 624 14.35 54.88 -9.32
C GLY A 624 13.70 53.52 -9.57
N ARG A 625 14.12 52.80 -10.62
CA ARG A 625 13.63 51.44 -10.92
C ARG A 625 13.97 50.45 -9.81
N LEU A 626 15.21 50.45 -9.31
CA LEU A 626 15.65 49.56 -8.22
C LEU A 626 14.93 49.84 -6.90
N THR A 627 14.55 51.10 -6.65
CA THR A 627 13.76 51.47 -5.46
C THR A 627 12.37 50.82 -5.51
N ALA A 628 11.70 50.89 -6.66
CA ALA A 628 10.40 50.25 -6.84
C ALA A 628 10.49 48.71 -6.71
N GLU A 629 11.55 48.11 -7.27
CA GLU A 629 11.81 46.67 -7.16
C GLU A 629 12.06 46.23 -5.71
N ARG A 630 12.83 47.02 -4.93
CA ARG A 630 13.03 46.80 -3.49
C ARG A 630 11.72 46.85 -2.73
N ASP A 631 10.90 47.87 -2.96
CA ASP A 631 9.64 48.06 -2.23
C ASP A 631 8.66 46.91 -2.53
N GLN A 632 8.62 46.44 -3.77
CA GLN A 632 7.86 45.25 -4.16
C GLN A 632 8.36 43.99 -3.44
N LEU A 633 9.67 43.73 -3.43
CA LEU A 633 10.25 42.58 -2.74
C LEU A 633 9.97 42.61 -1.23
N GLN A 634 9.98 43.79 -0.60
CA GLN A 634 9.64 43.96 0.81
C GLN A 634 8.18 43.59 1.11
N GLU A 635 7.24 43.98 0.23
CA GLU A 635 5.83 43.63 0.37
C GLU A 635 5.63 42.11 0.20
N GLU A 636 6.29 41.49 -0.77
CA GLU A 636 6.23 40.03 -0.98
C GLU A 636 6.79 39.26 0.22
N ILE A 637 7.91 39.71 0.81
CA ILE A 637 8.50 39.14 2.03
C ILE A 637 7.51 39.23 3.21
N ALA A 638 6.85 40.38 3.41
CA ALA A 638 5.87 40.54 4.49
C ALA A 638 4.65 39.61 4.33
N GLN A 639 4.17 39.44 3.09
CA GLN A 639 3.08 38.51 2.79
C GLN A 639 3.50 37.05 3.06
N LYS A 640 4.73 36.66 2.67
CA LYS A 640 5.27 35.32 2.92
C LYS A 640 5.49 35.04 4.41
N GLN A 641 5.93 36.02 5.20
CA GLN A 641 6.03 35.89 6.66
C GLN A 641 4.67 35.60 7.30
N LEU A 642 3.62 36.33 6.89
CA LEU A 642 2.27 36.09 7.38
C LEU A 642 1.77 34.69 7.01
N SER A 643 2.07 34.23 5.79
CA SER A 643 1.73 32.88 5.33
C SER A 643 2.45 31.80 6.12
N ASN A 644 3.76 31.94 6.39
CA ASN A 644 4.52 30.98 7.19
C ASN A 644 3.99 30.92 8.63
N GLY A 645 3.66 32.07 9.24
CA GLY A 645 3.06 32.09 10.58
C GLY A 645 1.69 31.40 10.64
N ARG A 646 0.90 31.40 9.56
CA ARG A 646 -0.33 30.61 9.48
C ARG A 646 -0.05 29.11 9.39
N LEU A 647 0.89 28.70 8.52
CA LEU A 647 1.27 27.30 8.38
C LEU A 647 1.85 26.73 9.68
N GLU A 648 2.63 27.52 10.43
CA GLU A 648 3.14 27.13 11.76
C GLU A 648 2.01 26.92 12.79
N ALA A 649 0.98 27.77 12.77
CA ALA A 649 -0.20 27.62 13.62
C ALA A 649 -0.99 26.34 13.26
N ASP A 650 -1.18 26.08 11.97
CA ASP A 650 -1.85 24.86 11.47
C ASP A 650 -1.08 23.59 11.86
N ILE A 651 0.26 23.62 11.78
CA ILE A 651 1.13 22.52 12.24
C ILE A 651 0.91 22.25 13.74
N ALA A 652 0.87 23.30 14.57
CA ALA A 652 0.68 23.16 16.01
C ALA A 652 -0.71 22.58 16.35
N GLU A 653 -1.77 23.00 15.65
CA GLU A 653 -3.12 22.48 15.83
C GLU A 653 -3.22 21.00 15.42
N LEU A 654 -2.65 20.63 14.27
CA LEU A 654 -2.62 19.25 13.79
C LEU A 654 -1.81 18.35 14.73
N GLN A 655 -0.67 18.82 15.26
CA GLN A 655 0.12 18.10 16.26
C GLN A 655 -0.66 17.83 17.55
N SER A 656 -1.41 18.82 18.04
CA SER A 656 -2.29 18.67 19.22
C SER A 656 -3.38 17.63 18.97
N THR A 657 -3.97 17.64 17.78
CA THR A 657 -5.00 16.68 17.35
C THR A 657 -4.46 15.26 17.30
N VAL A 658 -3.28 15.05 16.68
CA VAL A 658 -2.57 13.76 16.64
C VAL A 658 -2.30 13.25 18.05
N ALA A 659 -1.79 14.10 18.96
CA ALA A 659 -1.50 13.72 20.33
C ALA A 659 -2.77 13.29 21.10
N SER A 660 -3.88 13.99 20.91
CA SER A 660 -5.19 13.66 21.51
C SER A 660 -5.73 12.31 21.02
N LEU A 661 -5.62 12.05 19.71
CA LEU A 661 -6.04 10.78 19.11
C LEU A 661 -5.19 9.61 19.61
N LEU A 662 -3.86 9.77 19.68
CA LEU A 662 -2.97 8.76 20.24
C LEU A 662 -3.32 8.41 21.69
N GLN A 663 -3.63 9.41 22.51
CA GLN A 663 -4.04 9.17 23.91
C GLN A 663 -5.38 8.41 24.00
N ARG A 664 -6.32 8.64 23.08
CA ARG A 664 -7.59 7.91 23.04
C ARG A 664 -7.36 6.45 22.65
N ILE A 665 -6.56 6.20 21.61
CA ILE A 665 -6.18 4.85 21.16
C ILE A 665 -5.50 4.08 22.30
N GLU A 666 -4.54 4.69 23.01
CA GLU A 666 -3.86 4.08 24.16
C GLU A 666 -4.85 3.67 25.28
N ARG A 667 -5.86 4.50 25.56
CA ARG A 667 -6.92 4.15 26.52
C ARG A 667 -7.78 2.98 26.06
N PHE A 668 -8.05 2.87 24.76
CA PHE A 668 -8.79 1.72 24.21
C PHE A 668 -7.95 0.44 24.26
N GLU A 669 -6.67 0.51 23.91
CA GLU A 669 -5.75 -0.64 23.98
C GLU A 669 -5.61 -1.17 25.41
N THR A 670 -5.40 -0.28 26.38
CA THR A 670 -5.31 -0.65 27.80
C THR A 670 -6.63 -1.24 28.34
N SER A 671 -7.77 -0.70 27.92
CA SER A 671 -9.08 -1.29 28.23
C SER A 671 -9.24 -2.69 27.61
N GLY A 672 -8.83 -2.86 26.35
CA GLY A 672 -8.87 -4.15 25.65
C GLY A 672 -7.98 -5.21 26.31
N GLU A 673 -6.80 -4.83 26.81
CA GLU A 673 -5.94 -5.73 27.59
C GLU A 673 -6.59 -6.15 28.91
N HIS A 674 -7.29 -5.23 29.57
CA HIS A 674 -8.04 -5.53 30.79
C HIS A 674 -9.16 -6.54 30.51
N ASP A 675 -9.92 -6.34 29.44
CA ASP A 675 -10.99 -7.26 29.04
C ASP A 675 -10.44 -8.65 28.66
N ARG A 676 -9.30 -8.72 27.95
CA ARG A 676 -8.62 -10.01 27.66
C ARG A 676 -8.19 -10.74 28.92
N ARG A 677 -7.65 -10.03 29.92
CA ARG A 677 -7.28 -10.62 31.23
C ARG A 677 -8.51 -11.18 31.93
N ARG A 678 -9.59 -10.41 31.97
CA ARG A 678 -10.86 -10.83 32.56
C ARG A 678 -11.48 -12.04 31.85
N LEU A 679 -11.37 -12.12 30.52
CA LEU A 679 -11.81 -13.27 29.73
C LEU A 679 -11.03 -14.54 30.09
N LYS A 680 -9.70 -14.46 30.25
CA LYS A 680 -8.88 -15.59 30.71
C LYS A 680 -9.28 -16.06 32.10
N GLU A 681 -9.56 -15.13 33.02
CA GLU A 681 -10.05 -15.46 34.37
C GLU A 681 -11.42 -16.16 34.32
N LEU A 682 -12.36 -15.64 33.52
CA LEU A 682 -13.68 -16.25 33.34
C LEU A 682 -13.60 -17.64 32.72
N GLN A 683 -12.71 -17.84 31.73
CA GLN A 683 -12.48 -19.15 31.11
C GLN A 683 -11.92 -20.15 32.12
N ALA A 684 -10.95 -19.75 32.95
CA ALA A 684 -10.42 -20.58 34.03
C ALA A 684 -11.53 -20.96 35.03
N ASN A 685 -12.36 -19.98 35.43
CA ASN A 685 -13.49 -20.21 36.33
C ASN A 685 -14.54 -21.16 35.73
N LEU A 686 -14.83 -21.05 34.43
CA LEU A 686 -15.79 -21.89 33.75
C LEU A 686 -15.27 -23.33 33.58
N SER A 687 -13.98 -23.49 33.27
CA SER A 687 -13.32 -24.80 33.26
C SER A 687 -13.41 -25.49 34.62
N GLN A 688 -13.14 -24.75 35.70
CA GLN A 688 -13.24 -25.28 37.06
C GLN A 688 -14.68 -25.72 37.37
N ARG A 689 -15.68 -24.87 37.08
CA ARG A 689 -17.10 -25.21 37.30
C ARG A 689 -17.55 -26.42 36.49
N ASN A 690 -17.10 -26.57 35.24
CA ASN A 690 -17.41 -27.75 34.44
C ASN A 690 -16.84 -29.03 35.08
N GLN A 691 -15.62 -28.95 35.63
CA GLN A 691 -15.03 -30.07 36.34
C GLN A 691 -15.80 -30.42 37.62
N ASP A 692 -16.29 -29.40 38.34
CA ASP A 692 -17.16 -29.60 39.50
C ASP A 692 -18.49 -30.26 39.11
N VAL A 693 -19.10 -29.85 37.99
CA VAL A 693 -20.34 -30.45 37.45
C VAL A 693 -20.13 -31.90 37.05
N GLU A 694 -19.03 -32.23 36.37
CA GLU A 694 -18.70 -33.62 36.01
C GLU A 694 -18.47 -34.48 37.26
N THR A 695 -17.81 -33.93 38.28
CA THR A 695 -17.63 -34.62 39.57
C THR A 695 -18.97 -34.86 40.25
N ALA A 696 -19.87 -33.86 40.26
CA ALA A 696 -21.21 -34.00 40.79
C ALA A 696 -22.05 -35.03 40.02
N ARG A 697 -21.97 -35.05 38.68
CA ARG A 697 -22.63 -36.05 37.83
C ARG A 697 -22.14 -37.47 38.11
N ALA A 698 -20.82 -37.64 38.29
CA ALA A 698 -20.26 -38.94 38.68
C ALA A 698 -20.82 -39.39 40.04
N ARG A 699 -20.94 -38.46 41.00
CA ARG A 699 -21.52 -38.75 42.31
C ARG A 699 -23.01 -39.09 42.25
N VAL A 700 -23.78 -38.41 41.40
CA VAL A 700 -25.20 -38.73 41.16
C VAL A 700 -25.33 -40.15 40.62
N ARG A 701 -24.54 -40.54 39.61
CA ARG A 701 -24.55 -41.91 39.08
C ARG A 701 -24.20 -42.96 40.15
N GLU A 702 -23.23 -42.67 41.00
CA GLU A 702 -22.84 -43.55 42.11
C GLU A 702 -23.98 -43.71 43.13
N LEU A 703 -24.68 -42.62 43.44
CA LEU A 703 -25.86 -42.64 44.31
C LEU A 703 -27.02 -43.39 43.68
N GLU A 704 -27.29 -43.19 42.39
CA GLU A 704 -28.32 -43.93 41.64
C GLU A 704 -28.05 -45.44 41.66
N TYR A 705 -26.80 -45.85 41.43
CA TYR A 705 -26.39 -47.25 41.54
C TYR A 705 -26.60 -47.79 42.97
N SER A 706 -26.24 -47.00 43.98
CA SER A 706 -26.42 -47.37 45.39
C SER A 706 -27.89 -47.50 45.79
N VAL A 707 -28.74 -46.59 45.31
CA VAL A 707 -30.20 -46.63 45.53
C VAL A 707 -30.78 -47.87 44.85
N SER A 708 -30.42 -48.15 43.61
CA SER A 708 -30.87 -49.34 42.89
C SER A 708 -30.48 -50.63 43.62
N ALA A 709 -29.24 -50.73 44.11
CA ALA A 709 -28.79 -51.88 44.91
C ALA A 709 -29.55 -52.03 46.24
N LEU A 710 -29.88 -50.92 46.91
CA LEU A 710 -30.69 -50.94 48.13
C LEU A 710 -32.14 -51.35 47.85
N GLU A 711 -32.72 -50.90 46.74
CA GLU A 711 -34.06 -51.30 46.29
C GLU A 711 -34.12 -52.80 46.00
N GLU A 712 -33.10 -53.38 45.37
CA GLU A 712 -32.97 -54.83 45.17
C GLU A 712 -32.88 -55.59 46.50
N LEU A 713 -32.05 -55.13 47.45
CA LEU A 713 -31.94 -55.74 48.78
C LEU A 713 -33.26 -55.67 49.55
N ILE A 714 -34.00 -54.56 49.46
CA ILE A 714 -35.31 -54.40 50.06
C ILE A 714 -36.31 -55.37 49.41
N ALA A 715 -36.30 -55.51 48.08
CA ALA A 715 -37.15 -56.46 47.36
C ALA A 715 -36.84 -57.92 47.74
N GLU A 716 -35.55 -58.29 47.89
CA GLU A 716 -35.12 -59.59 48.42
C GLU A 716 -35.60 -59.80 49.87
N PHE A 717 -35.53 -58.77 50.71
CA PHE A 717 -35.99 -58.83 52.09
C PHE A 717 -37.52 -59.04 52.19
N TYR A 718 -38.31 -58.37 51.35
CA TYR A 718 -39.77 -58.57 51.27
C TYR A 718 -40.16 -59.93 50.66
N THR A 719 -39.28 -60.55 49.88
CA THR A 719 -39.51 -61.87 49.28
C THR A 719 -39.02 -63.03 50.16
N SER A 720 -38.18 -62.75 51.16
CA SER A 720 -37.70 -63.73 52.14
C SER A 720 -38.82 -64.34 52.99
N ARG A 721 -38.79 -65.68 53.10
CA ARG A 721 -39.74 -66.47 53.90
C ARG A 721 -39.73 -66.11 55.40
N SER A 722 -38.58 -65.71 55.94
CA SER A 722 -38.45 -65.37 57.37
C SER A 722 -39.14 -64.04 57.71
N TRP A 723 -39.08 -63.05 56.81
CA TRP A 723 -39.76 -61.77 56.98
C TRP A 723 -41.28 -61.90 56.86
N ARG A 724 -41.78 -62.64 55.86
CA ARG A 724 -43.23 -62.85 55.67
C ARG A 724 -43.91 -63.57 56.84
N VAL A 725 -43.19 -64.46 57.53
CA VAL A 725 -43.70 -65.18 58.71
C VAL A 725 -43.63 -64.34 59.98
N THR A 726 -42.59 -63.51 60.14
CA THR A 726 -42.38 -62.72 61.37
C THR A 726 -42.96 -61.30 61.32
N ALA A 727 -43.30 -60.77 60.14
CA ALA A 727 -43.89 -59.44 59.98
C ALA A 727 -45.27 -59.27 60.67
N PRO A 728 -46.22 -60.24 60.58
CA PRO A 728 -47.49 -60.15 61.30
C PRO A 728 -47.28 -60.21 62.83
N LEU A 729 -46.35 -61.07 63.28
CA LEU A 729 -46.00 -61.21 64.71
C LEU A 729 -45.35 -59.94 65.27
N ARG A 730 -44.46 -59.29 64.49
CA ARG A 730 -43.84 -58.01 64.86
C ARG A 730 -44.85 -56.88 64.93
N TRP A 731 -45.79 -56.80 63.98
CA TRP A 731 -46.86 -55.80 64.00
C TRP A 731 -47.77 -55.95 65.22
N VAL A 732 -48.11 -57.20 65.59
CA VAL A 732 -48.89 -57.50 66.80
C VAL A 732 -48.11 -57.15 68.07
N THR A 733 -46.82 -57.49 68.19
CA THR A 733 -46.01 -57.08 69.35
C THR A 733 -45.85 -55.56 69.46
N THR A 734 -45.73 -54.85 68.33
CA THR A 734 -45.51 -53.39 68.35
C THR A 734 -46.80 -52.62 68.66
N LYS A 735 -47.98 -53.16 68.32
CA LYS A 735 -49.27 -52.59 68.73
C LYS A 735 -49.68 -52.92 70.17
N VAL A 736 -49.31 -54.09 70.69
CA VAL A 736 -49.64 -54.48 72.07
C VAL A 736 -48.72 -53.79 73.10
N LEU A 737 -47.48 -53.47 72.75
CA LEU A 737 -46.52 -52.78 73.64
C LEU A 737 -46.57 -51.23 73.60
N ARG A 738 -47.44 -50.63 72.77
CA ARG A 738 -47.56 -49.15 72.64
C ARG A 738 -48.74 -48.53 73.38
N ARG A 739 -49.41 -49.26 74.27
CA ARG A 739 -50.55 -48.69 75.02
C ARG A 739 -50.18 -47.96 76.31
N ASP A 740 -48.92 -47.97 76.76
CA ASP A 740 -48.52 -47.18 77.91
C ASP A 740 -47.20 -46.43 77.69
N ASN A 741 -47.32 -45.11 77.89
CA ASN A 741 -46.33 -44.08 78.19
C ASN A 741 -45.78 -43.13 77.09
N PRO A 742 -45.76 -41.82 77.40
CA PRO A 742 -45.52 -40.72 76.47
C PRO A 742 -44.04 -40.28 76.43
N SER A 743 -43.67 -39.65 75.32
CA SER A 743 -42.56 -38.69 75.16
C SER A 743 -41.25 -39.00 75.90
N ALA A 744 -40.32 -39.70 75.24
CA ALA A 744 -38.90 -39.68 75.60
C ALA A 744 -38.06 -39.41 74.35
N GLN A 745 -37.35 -38.27 74.40
CA GLN A 745 -36.37 -37.81 73.43
C GLN A 745 -35.28 -38.87 73.23
N ILE A 746 -35.02 -39.22 71.96
CA ILE A 746 -33.86 -40.02 71.60
C ILE A 746 -32.75 -39.06 71.16
N VAL A 747 -31.73 -38.96 72.01
CA VAL A 747 -30.42 -38.38 71.74
C VAL A 747 -29.62 -39.34 70.84
N PRO A 748 -29.09 -38.90 69.68
CA PRO A 748 -28.00 -39.59 69.01
C PRO A 748 -26.64 -39.07 69.52
N ARG A 749 -25.75 -40.02 69.81
CA ARG A 749 -24.34 -39.86 70.18
C ARG A 749 -23.55 -39.02 69.17
N LYS A 750 -22.65 -38.19 69.71
CA LYS A 750 -21.53 -37.53 69.04
C LYS A 750 -20.69 -38.53 68.22
N THR A 751 -20.58 -38.26 66.93
CA THR A 751 -19.34 -38.44 66.15
C THR A 751 -18.75 -37.06 65.95
N GLU A 752 -17.49 -36.85 66.34
CA GLU A 752 -16.78 -35.59 66.11
C GLU A 752 -16.64 -35.32 64.60
N PRO A 753 -17.11 -34.18 64.09
CA PRO A 753 -16.49 -33.52 62.95
C PRO A 753 -15.40 -32.58 63.49
N ALA A 754 -14.17 -32.81 63.06
CA ALA A 754 -13.14 -31.79 63.18
C ALA A 754 -13.59 -30.53 62.41
N ASN A 755 -13.46 -29.39 63.08
CA ASN A 755 -13.71 -28.02 62.61
C ASN A 755 -15.18 -27.59 62.51
N ALA A 756 -15.76 -27.31 63.68
CA ALA A 756 -16.81 -26.30 63.79
C ALA A 756 -16.22 -24.91 63.49
N ILE A 757 -16.75 -24.23 62.47
CA ILE A 757 -16.77 -22.76 62.46
C ILE A 757 -18.07 -22.36 63.14
N VAL A 758 -17.91 -21.63 64.24
CA VAL A 758 -18.94 -21.04 65.09
C VAL A 758 -19.85 -20.12 64.26
N TYR A 759 -21.13 -20.45 64.15
CA TYR A 759 -22.16 -19.46 63.83
C TYR A 759 -22.43 -18.65 65.11
N GLY A 760 -21.77 -17.50 65.19
CA GLY A 760 -22.05 -16.46 66.16
C GLY A 760 -22.42 -15.18 65.43
N GLY A 761 -23.68 -14.75 65.60
CA GLY A 761 -24.16 -13.41 65.24
C GLY A 761 -24.40 -13.17 63.74
N ASP A 762 -25.54 -12.55 63.43
CA ASP A 762 -25.95 -12.10 62.09
C ASP A 762 -24.79 -11.53 61.27
N LEU A 763 -24.38 -12.26 60.23
CA LEU A 763 -23.53 -11.76 59.17
C LEU A 763 -24.29 -11.92 57.84
N PRO A 764 -24.46 -10.85 57.05
CA PRO A 764 -25.21 -10.90 55.81
C PRO A 764 -24.56 -11.88 54.83
N SER A 765 -25.37 -12.62 54.07
CA SER A 765 -24.88 -13.52 53.01
C SER A 765 -23.98 -12.76 52.02
N PRO A 766 -23.07 -13.42 51.28
CA PRO A 766 -22.22 -12.74 50.28
C PRO A 766 -23.02 -11.95 49.24
N ALA A 767 -24.26 -12.38 48.96
CA ALA A 767 -25.20 -11.65 48.11
C ALA A 767 -25.75 -10.40 48.80
N GLU A 768 -26.08 -10.46 50.09
CA GLU A 768 -26.52 -9.30 50.89
C GLU A 768 -25.39 -8.31 51.18
N ALA A 769 -24.16 -8.79 51.44
CA ALA A 769 -22.97 -7.96 51.60
C ALA A 769 -22.56 -7.29 50.28
N ALA A 770 -22.78 -7.95 49.13
CA ALA A 770 -22.60 -7.36 47.81
C ALA A 770 -23.69 -6.32 47.47
N LEU A 771 -24.92 -6.55 47.95
CA LEU A 771 -26.03 -5.60 47.81
C LEU A 771 -25.82 -4.37 48.71
N GLU A 772 -25.37 -4.55 49.96
CA GLU A 772 -24.98 -3.46 50.87
C GLU A 772 -23.77 -2.68 50.33
N LYS A 773 -22.76 -3.34 49.76
CA LYS A 773 -21.64 -2.64 49.09
C LYS A 773 -22.09 -1.84 47.87
N ARG A 774 -23.03 -2.36 47.08
CA ARG A 774 -23.62 -1.62 45.95
C ARG A 774 -24.47 -0.44 46.42
N LEU A 775 -25.25 -0.60 47.48
CA LEU A 775 -26.04 0.47 48.10
C LEU A 775 -25.15 1.55 48.75
N ALA A 776 -24.06 1.16 49.41
CA ALA A 776 -23.07 2.07 49.99
C ALA A 776 -22.28 2.84 48.92
N ALA A 777 -21.94 2.19 47.79
CA ALA A 777 -21.29 2.85 46.65
C ALA A 777 -22.24 3.84 45.96
N LEU A 778 -23.52 3.51 45.83
CA LEU A 778 -24.55 4.42 45.33
C LEU A 778 -24.80 5.61 46.28
N ASP A 779 -24.76 5.41 47.59
CA ASP A 779 -24.89 6.48 48.59
C ASP A 779 -23.64 7.39 48.62
N GLN A 780 -22.44 6.84 48.38
CA GLN A 780 -21.20 7.61 48.21
C GLN A 780 -21.20 8.49 46.94
N ILE A 781 -21.77 7.98 45.84
CA ILE A 781 -21.98 8.74 44.61
C ILE A 781 -23.05 9.81 44.84
N GLY A 782 -24.15 9.48 45.53
CA GLY A 782 -25.21 10.43 45.90
C GLY A 782 -24.73 11.57 46.80
N ARG A 783 -23.83 11.30 47.77
CA ARG A 783 -23.21 12.32 48.64
C ARG A 783 -22.19 13.20 47.92
N ARG A 784 -21.54 12.71 46.85
CA ARG A 784 -20.66 13.54 45.99
C ARG A 784 -21.43 14.46 45.05
N VAL A 785 -22.68 14.12 44.72
CA VAL A 785 -23.55 14.91 43.84
C VAL A 785 -24.33 15.98 44.62
N ARG A 786 -24.58 15.80 45.92
CA ARG A 786 -25.15 16.85 46.79
C ARG A 786 -24.06 17.73 47.39
N LYS A 787 -23.76 18.87 46.74
CA LYS A 787 -23.12 20.01 47.41
C LYS A 787 -24.02 20.50 48.57
N PRO A 788 -23.51 20.77 49.78
CA PRO A 788 -24.22 21.62 50.71
C PRO A 788 -24.10 23.07 50.23
N GLU A 789 -25.23 23.73 50.06
CA GLU A 789 -25.30 25.19 50.01
C GLU A 789 -24.75 25.75 51.33
N GLN A 790 -23.63 26.47 51.22
CA GLN A 790 -23.29 27.64 52.02
C GLN A 790 -22.33 28.51 51.21
#